data_AF-A0A0C9R0Z7-F1
#
_entry.id   AF-A0A0C9R0Z7-F1
#
_cell.length_a   1.000
_cell.length_b   1.000
_cell.length_c   1.000
_cell.angle_alpha   90.00
_cell.angle_beta   90.00
_cell.angle_gamma   90.00
#
_symmetry.space_group_name_H-M   'P 1'
#
loop_
_entity.id
_entity.type
_entity.pdbx_description
1 polymer ?
#
loop_
_entity_poly.entity_id
_entity_poly.type
_entity_poly.pdbx_seq_one_letter_code
_entity_poly.pdbx_strand_id
1 'polypeptide(L)'
;MLSVDYRQIQQRLQKLEGEHRQEVEKVKGLQGQVEQEQQKRDILQAELGQQTSEAGRLRAREQQLLGEVSQLREAKRQIDEELNTLKTQRNVDLLQSKELQEQLEAEAYFSTLYKTQTQELREELDEKTRLQQELEEERSSLVHQLQLSLARGDSEALARSIAEETVADLEKERTMKELEYKDGLVKHHHELTAKEQLLNKIKESESELKKSVEQYVKEKDEATKKLKDLQELLTKSQEETDKLNARLKTEQLLKQEAISKLTQVVSRKDFSATGKTKNKASSADLRKKEKDCRKLQQELTQEREKYGQLAAKWQKDLQDLQAQLVEENSSKLRLQMELDSKDSEIETLQMKISSMNSETASVSSIENDGDDSLLPDHGAMRLEGWLNVPNKQNIKRHGWKKQYVVVSSKKIIFYNSEHEKMNADPVLILDLSKVFHVRSVTQGDVIRADAKDIPRIFQLLYAGEGEARRPGDESNPLPGAELPQLTDKPGTQSVKGHEFISISYHMPTTCEVCSKQLWHMFRPPPALECRRCHIKVHKEHLDKKEDAIAPCKLHYDPNSARELLLLAGSPDDQKYWVARLSRRIQKCGYKANSHVDGTGQRVSPRESTRSTLKPYLSVQQRSATLPANASMGK
;
A
#
# COMPACT_ATOMS: atom_id res chain seq x y z
N MET A 1 -35.17 -174.76 -89.32
CA MET A 1 -34.60 -173.40 -89.53
C MET A 1 -35.29 -172.37 -88.64
N LEU A 2 -36.62 -172.19 -88.71
CA LEU A 2 -37.40 -171.22 -87.89
C LEU A 2 -37.05 -171.11 -86.38
N SER A 3 -36.63 -172.19 -85.69
CA SER A 3 -36.27 -172.12 -84.26
C SER A 3 -34.92 -171.44 -83.98
N VAL A 4 -34.02 -171.37 -84.97
CA VAL A 4 -32.73 -170.67 -84.86
C VAL A 4 -32.97 -169.17 -85.02
N ASP A 5 -33.74 -168.77 -86.05
CA ASP A 5 -34.14 -167.38 -86.28
C ASP A 5 -34.94 -166.83 -85.09
N TYR A 6 -35.88 -167.63 -84.54
CA TYR A 6 -36.63 -167.25 -83.35
C TYR A 6 -35.70 -166.98 -82.15
N ARG A 7 -34.73 -167.86 -81.86
CA ARG A 7 -33.74 -167.65 -80.79
C ARG A 7 -32.86 -166.42 -81.06
N GLN A 8 -32.47 -166.17 -82.31
CA GLN A 8 -31.62 -165.04 -82.67
C GLN A 8 -32.38 -163.70 -82.56
N ILE A 9 -33.66 -163.67 -82.93
CA ILE A 9 -34.56 -162.53 -82.71
C ILE A 9 -34.80 -162.34 -81.20
N GLN A 10 -35.01 -163.42 -80.44
CA GLN A 10 -35.21 -163.35 -78.99
C GLN A 10 -33.96 -162.83 -78.24
N GLN A 11 -32.75 -163.19 -78.69
CA GLN A 11 -31.50 -162.61 -78.19
C GLN A 11 -31.34 -161.13 -78.56
N ARG A 12 -31.72 -160.73 -79.78
CA ARG A 12 -31.72 -159.31 -80.19
C ARG A 12 -32.73 -158.49 -79.38
N LEU A 13 -33.91 -159.03 -79.14
CA LEU A 13 -34.93 -158.41 -78.29
C LEU A 13 -34.40 -158.24 -76.86
N GLN A 14 -33.83 -159.29 -76.26
CA GLN A 14 -33.25 -159.21 -74.91
C GLN A 14 -32.09 -158.21 -74.82
N LYS A 15 -31.27 -158.06 -75.88
CA LYS A 15 -30.23 -157.03 -75.95
C LYS A 15 -30.82 -155.63 -76.03
N LEU A 16 -31.82 -155.42 -76.89
CA LEU A 16 -32.54 -154.13 -77.02
C LEU A 16 -33.31 -153.77 -75.74
N GLU A 17 -33.88 -154.74 -75.03
CA GLU A 17 -34.48 -154.53 -73.70
C GLU A 17 -33.43 -154.13 -72.65
N GLY A 18 -32.23 -154.72 -72.72
CA GLY A 18 -31.10 -154.34 -71.87
C GLY A 18 -30.58 -152.92 -72.16
N GLU A 19 -30.39 -152.58 -73.43
CA GLU A 19 -30.02 -151.25 -73.89
C GLU A 19 -31.11 -150.22 -73.54
N HIS A 20 -32.39 -150.54 -73.75
CA HIS A 20 -33.51 -149.70 -73.35
C HIS A 20 -33.56 -149.46 -71.84
N ARG A 21 -33.35 -150.50 -71.01
CA ARG A 21 -33.21 -150.33 -69.55
C ARG A 21 -32.02 -149.43 -69.21
N GLN A 22 -30.88 -149.61 -69.87
CA GLN A 22 -29.70 -148.78 -69.63
C GLN A 22 -29.95 -147.31 -70.01
N GLU A 23 -30.59 -147.03 -71.14
CA GLU A 23 -30.97 -145.66 -71.52
C GLU A 23 -32.06 -145.08 -70.61
N VAL A 24 -33.03 -145.88 -70.15
CA VAL A 24 -34.03 -145.44 -69.15
C VAL A 24 -33.36 -145.07 -67.83
N GLU A 25 -32.39 -145.84 -67.34
CA GLU A 25 -31.63 -145.48 -66.13
C GLU A 25 -30.71 -144.26 -66.34
N LYS A 26 -30.11 -144.10 -67.53
CA LYS A 26 -29.39 -142.86 -67.89
C LYS A 26 -30.31 -141.64 -67.93
N VAL A 27 -31.50 -141.76 -68.52
CA VAL A 27 -32.50 -140.68 -68.58
C VAL A 27 -32.96 -140.30 -67.17
N LYS A 28 -33.24 -141.28 -66.30
CA LYS A 28 -33.51 -141.02 -64.87
C LYS A 28 -32.35 -140.31 -64.17
N GLY A 29 -31.11 -140.75 -64.42
CA GLY A 29 -29.91 -140.13 -63.84
C GLY A 29 -29.71 -138.69 -64.30
N LEU A 30 -29.85 -138.42 -65.59
CA LEU A 30 -29.78 -137.07 -66.17
C LEU A 30 -30.94 -136.20 -65.70
N GLN A 31 -32.15 -136.75 -65.59
CA GLN A 31 -33.30 -136.03 -65.05
C GLN A 31 -33.10 -135.65 -63.59
N GLY A 32 -32.56 -136.56 -62.76
CA GLY A 32 -32.16 -136.26 -61.38
C GLY A 32 -31.06 -135.19 -61.28
N GLN A 33 -30.11 -135.16 -62.22
CA GLN A 33 -29.12 -134.06 -62.33
C GLN A 33 -29.77 -132.73 -62.72
N VAL A 34 -30.70 -132.72 -63.68
CA VAL A 34 -31.45 -131.51 -64.07
C VAL A 34 -32.30 -131.00 -62.91
N GLU A 35 -32.98 -131.88 -62.17
CA GLU A 35 -33.75 -131.54 -60.97
C GLU A 35 -32.82 -131.00 -59.86
N GLN A 36 -31.62 -131.56 -59.68
CA GLN A 36 -30.62 -131.06 -58.73
C GLN A 36 -30.08 -129.66 -59.13
N GLU A 37 -29.75 -129.43 -60.40
CA GLU A 37 -29.29 -128.12 -60.87
C GLU A 37 -30.41 -127.07 -60.86
N GLN A 38 -31.66 -127.48 -61.13
CA GLN A 38 -32.85 -126.64 -60.97
C GLN A 38 -33.01 -126.21 -59.50
N GLN A 39 -32.92 -127.15 -58.55
CA GLN A 39 -32.96 -126.84 -57.11
C GLN A 39 -31.81 -125.91 -56.69
N LYS A 40 -30.58 -126.16 -57.15
CA LYS A 40 -29.43 -125.26 -56.90
C LYS A 40 -29.68 -123.86 -57.44
N ARG A 41 -30.20 -123.74 -58.66
CA ARG A 41 -30.52 -122.45 -59.29
C ARG A 41 -31.57 -121.69 -58.48
N ASP A 42 -32.62 -122.38 -58.04
CA ASP A 42 -33.72 -121.76 -57.29
C ASP A 42 -33.24 -121.29 -55.90
N ILE A 43 -32.35 -122.05 -55.24
CA ILE A 43 -31.65 -121.63 -54.01
C ILE A 43 -30.80 -120.37 -54.28
N LEU A 44 -29.91 -120.41 -55.27
CA LEU A 44 -29.04 -119.28 -55.63
C LEU A 44 -29.84 -118.03 -56.04
N GLN A 45 -31.00 -118.20 -56.67
CA GLN A 45 -31.89 -117.10 -57.04
C GLN A 45 -32.60 -116.50 -55.81
N ALA A 46 -33.00 -117.33 -54.85
CA ALA A 46 -33.52 -116.87 -53.56
C ALA A 46 -32.45 -116.13 -52.74
N GLU A 47 -31.23 -116.67 -52.67
CA GLU A 47 -30.07 -116.03 -52.03
C GLU A 47 -29.75 -114.68 -52.70
N LEU A 48 -29.70 -114.62 -54.03
CA LEU A 48 -29.47 -113.37 -54.78
C LEU A 48 -30.58 -112.33 -54.51
N GLY A 49 -31.84 -112.77 -54.40
CA GLY A 49 -32.97 -111.92 -54.01
C GLY A 49 -32.80 -111.35 -52.59
N GLN A 50 -32.40 -112.20 -51.63
CA GLN A 50 -32.11 -111.78 -50.26
C GLN A 50 -30.94 -110.79 -50.20
N GLN A 51 -29.82 -111.08 -50.87
CA GLN A 51 -28.66 -110.20 -50.93
C GLN A 51 -28.97 -108.85 -51.60
N THR A 52 -29.82 -108.84 -52.64
CA THR A 52 -30.27 -107.62 -53.30
C THR A 52 -31.14 -106.76 -52.38
N SER A 53 -32.05 -107.38 -51.63
CA SER A 53 -32.88 -106.72 -50.62
C SER A 53 -32.02 -106.14 -49.47
N GLU A 54 -31.05 -106.91 -48.99
CA GLU A 54 -30.11 -106.48 -47.97
C GLU A 54 -29.24 -105.31 -48.43
N ALA A 55 -28.69 -105.35 -49.65
CA ALA A 55 -27.96 -104.23 -50.24
C ALA A 55 -28.84 -102.98 -50.38
N GLY A 56 -30.13 -103.12 -50.73
CA GLY A 56 -31.10 -102.04 -50.75
C GLY A 56 -31.31 -101.41 -49.36
N ARG A 57 -31.51 -102.25 -48.33
CA ARG A 57 -31.63 -101.84 -46.93
C ARG A 57 -30.38 -101.10 -46.43
N LEU A 58 -29.19 -101.62 -46.75
CA LEU A 58 -27.92 -101.01 -46.37
C LEU A 58 -27.71 -99.64 -47.03
N ARG A 59 -28.02 -99.49 -48.33
CA ARG A 59 -27.98 -98.18 -49.02
C ARG A 59 -28.96 -97.17 -48.43
N ALA A 60 -30.18 -97.60 -48.09
CA ALA A 60 -31.15 -96.72 -47.43
C ALA A 60 -30.64 -96.26 -46.05
N ARG A 61 -30.02 -97.16 -45.28
CA ARG A 61 -29.41 -96.82 -43.98
C ARG A 61 -28.19 -95.91 -44.13
N GLU A 62 -27.35 -96.12 -45.16
CA GLU A 62 -26.22 -95.24 -45.49
C GLU A 62 -26.70 -93.82 -45.81
N GLN A 63 -27.70 -93.66 -46.68
CA GLN A 63 -28.28 -92.36 -47.02
C GLN A 63 -28.88 -91.66 -45.81
N GLN A 64 -29.57 -92.40 -44.92
CA GLN A 64 -30.06 -91.87 -43.66
C GLN A 64 -28.90 -91.35 -42.79
N LEU A 65 -27.84 -92.16 -42.59
CA LEU A 65 -26.68 -91.80 -41.78
C LEU A 65 -25.92 -90.59 -42.36
N LEU A 66 -25.82 -90.47 -43.69
CA LEU A 66 -25.24 -89.30 -44.35
C LEU A 66 -26.07 -88.03 -44.07
N GLY A 67 -27.40 -88.14 -44.09
CA GLY A 67 -28.31 -87.07 -43.68
C GLY A 67 -28.13 -86.65 -42.22
N GLU A 68 -28.11 -87.62 -41.31
CA GLU A 68 -27.87 -87.40 -39.87
C GLU A 68 -26.50 -86.73 -39.62
N VAL A 69 -25.44 -87.19 -40.28
CA VAL A 69 -24.09 -86.58 -40.21
C VAL A 69 -24.09 -85.14 -40.74
N SER A 70 -24.84 -84.85 -41.81
CA SER A 70 -24.96 -83.48 -42.35
C SER A 70 -25.66 -82.55 -41.35
N GLN A 71 -26.79 -83.01 -40.77
CA GLN A 71 -27.53 -82.26 -39.76
C GLN A 71 -26.70 -82.01 -38.49
N LEU A 72 -25.98 -83.02 -37.99
CA LEU A 72 -25.11 -82.87 -36.82
C LEU A 72 -23.93 -81.92 -37.08
N ARG A 73 -23.37 -81.89 -38.30
CA ARG A 73 -22.34 -80.92 -38.69
C ARG A 73 -22.87 -79.49 -38.70
N GLU A 74 -24.09 -79.29 -39.22
CA GLU A 74 -24.73 -77.98 -39.24
C GLU A 74 -25.10 -77.49 -37.83
N ALA A 75 -25.70 -78.35 -37.01
CA ALA A 75 -25.99 -78.04 -35.62
C ALA A 75 -24.72 -77.72 -34.81
N LYS A 76 -23.62 -78.47 -35.05
CA LYS A 76 -22.32 -78.14 -34.46
C LYS A 76 -21.84 -76.75 -34.87
N ARG A 77 -21.93 -76.41 -36.17
CA ARG A 77 -21.52 -75.09 -36.68
C ARG A 77 -22.29 -73.96 -36.00
N GLN A 78 -23.62 -74.10 -35.86
CA GLN A 78 -24.47 -73.12 -35.19
C GLN A 78 -24.08 -72.95 -33.71
N ILE A 79 -23.84 -74.04 -32.98
CA ILE A 79 -23.36 -74.00 -31.59
C ILE A 79 -21.96 -73.37 -31.48
N ASP A 80 -21.04 -73.67 -32.40
CA ASP A 80 -19.70 -73.05 -32.44
C ASP A 80 -19.79 -71.54 -32.72
N GLU A 81 -20.73 -71.09 -33.57
CA GLU A 81 -21.02 -69.68 -33.85
C GLU A 81 -21.63 -68.96 -32.63
N GLU A 82 -22.67 -69.53 -31.99
CA GLU A 82 -23.27 -69.01 -30.75
C GLU A 82 -22.27 -68.96 -29.58
N LEU A 83 -21.42 -69.97 -29.44
CA LEU A 83 -20.37 -69.98 -28.43
C LEU A 83 -19.35 -68.86 -28.65
N ASN A 84 -19.05 -68.53 -29.91
CA ASN A 84 -18.15 -67.42 -30.23
C ASN A 84 -18.80 -66.05 -29.97
N THR A 85 -20.08 -65.86 -30.32
CA THR A 85 -20.79 -64.60 -30.02
C THR A 85 -20.92 -64.38 -28.51
N LEU A 86 -21.29 -65.42 -27.74
CA LEU A 86 -21.34 -65.38 -26.27
C LEU A 86 -19.97 -65.08 -25.64
N LYS A 87 -18.88 -65.66 -26.15
CA LYS A 87 -17.51 -65.32 -25.71
C LYS A 87 -17.17 -63.85 -25.98
N THR A 88 -17.53 -63.31 -27.15
CA THR A 88 -17.31 -61.89 -27.44
C THR A 88 -18.12 -60.98 -26.55
N GLN A 89 -19.41 -61.28 -26.33
CA GLN A 89 -20.28 -60.50 -25.44
C GLN A 89 -19.73 -60.49 -24.01
N ARG A 90 -19.42 -61.66 -23.44
CA ARG A 90 -18.81 -61.77 -22.11
C ARG A 90 -17.52 -60.95 -21.96
N ASN A 91 -16.71 -60.86 -23.01
CA ASN A 91 -15.49 -60.05 -22.98
C ASN A 91 -15.80 -58.55 -23.01
N VAL A 92 -16.83 -58.11 -23.74
CA VAL A 92 -17.32 -56.72 -23.73
C VAL A 92 -17.90 -56.38 -22.35
N ASP A 93 -18.76 -57.23 -21.79
CA ASP A 93 -19.36 -57.03 -20.46
C ASP A 93 -18.29 -56.94 -19.36
N LEU A 94 -17.22 -57.74 -19.45
CA LEU A 94 -16.11 -57.72 -18.51
C LEU A 94 -15.28 -56.43 -18.62
N LEU A 95 -15.11 -55.88 -19.82
CA LEU A 95 -14.47 -54.58 -20.02
C LEU A 95 -15.34 -53.43 -19.46
N GLN A 96 -16.65 -53.45 -19.74
CA GLN A 96 -17.59 -52.46 -19.20
C GLN A 96 -17.67 -52.50 -17.67
N SER A 97 -17.69 -53.69 -17.07
CA SER A 97 -17.68 -53.86 -15.61
C SER A 97 -16.40 -53.29 -14.99
N LYS A 98 -15.24 -53.49 -15.65
CA LYS A 98 -13.97 -52.91 -15.21
C LYS A 98 -13.96 -51.38 -15.33
N GLU A 99 -14.47 -50.83 -16.42
CA GLU A 99 -14.58 -49.38 -16.62
C GLU A 99 -15.50 -48.73 -15.57
N LEU A 100 -16.67 -49.34 -15.29
CA LEU A 100 -17.58 -48.87 -14.24
C LEU A 100 -16.96 -48.95 -12.84
N GLN A 101 -16.14 -49.97 -12.57
CA GLN A 101 -15.40 -50.05 -11.31
C GLN A 101 -14.34 -48.95 -11.20
N GLU A 102 -13.55 -48.70 -12.25
CA GLU A 102 -12.56 -47.61 -12.28
C GLU A 102 -13.23 -46.23 -12.12
N GLN A 103 -14.41 -46.03 -12.71
CA GLN A 103 -15.23 -44.82 -12.51
C GLN A 103 -15.72 -44.68 -11.06
N LEU A 104 -16.24 -45.76 -10.45
CA LEU A 104 -16.69 -45.76 -9.05
C LEU A 104 -15.55 -45.48 -8.06
N GLU A 105 -14.36 -46.05 -8.30
CA GLU A 105 -13.17 -45.80 -7.50
C GLU A 105 -12.72 -44.33 -7.60
N ALA A 106 -12.80 -43.73 -8.80
CA ALA A 106 -12.54 -42.31 -9.00
C ALA A 106 -13.58 -41.42 -8.27
N GLU A 107 -14.87 -41.72 -8.37
CA GLU A 107 -15.92 -40.97 -7.64
C GLU A 107 -15.76 -41.08 -6.11
N ALA A 108 -15.39 -42.25 -5.59
CA ALA A 108 -15.11 -42.45 -4.17
C ALA A 108 -13.91 -41.60 -3.69
N TYR A 109 -12.88 -41.48 -4.53
CA TYR A 109 -11.74 -40.60 -4.27
C TYR A 109 -12.16 -39.12 -4.24
N PHE A 110 -12.91 -38.64 -5.24
CA PHE A 110 -13.42 -37.27 -5.25
C PHE A 110 -14.36 -36.98 -4.06
N SER A 111 -15.26 -37.89 -3.72
CA SER A 111 -16.14 -37.79 -2.54
C SER A 111 -15.35 -37.63 -1.25
N THR A 112 -14.23 -38.35 -1.11
CA THR A 112 -13.32 -38.22 0.04
C THR A 112 -12.61 -36.87 0.05
N LEU A 113 -12.10 -36.42 -1.11
CA LEU A 113 -11.43 -35.12 -1.25
C LEU A 113 -12.37 -33.95 -0.90
N TYR A 114 -13.61 -33.96 -1.39
CA TYR A 114 -14.60 -32.92 -1.07
C TYR A 114 -15.00 -32.94 0.41
N LYS A 115 -15.05 -34.10 1.07
CA LYS A 115 -15.27 -34.19 2.53
C LYS A 115 -14.11 -33.55 3.31
N THR A 116 -12.86 -33.86 2.95
CA THR A 116 -11.67 -33.24 3.55
C THR A 116 -11.68 -31.73 3.34
N GLN A 117 -11.89 -31.25 2.12
CA GLN A 117 -11.97 -29.81 1.83
C GLN A 117 -13.10 -29.11 2.62
N THR A 118 -14.25 -29.77 2.78
CA THR A 118 -15.36 -29.24 3.58
C THR A 118 -15.01 -29.17 5.08
N GLN A 119 -14.18 -30.09 5.58
CA GLN A 119 -13.69 -30.07 6.96
C GLN A 119 -12.65 -28.96 7.15
N GLU A 120 -11.64 -28.88 6.26
CA GLU A 120 -10.61 -27.84 6.29
C GLU A 120 -11.24 -26.42 6.27
N LEU A 121 -12.22 -26.19 5.39
CA LEU A 121 -12.94 -24.91 5.33
C LEU A 121 -13.79 -24.60 6.58
N ARG A 122 -14.24 -25.61 7.34
CA ARG A 122 -14.89 -25.39 8.64
C ARG A 122 -13.89 -25.05 9.72
N GLU A 123 -12.75 -25.75 9.76
CA GLU A 123 -11.67 -25.49 10.71
C GLU A 123 -11.08 -24.07 10.49
N GLU A 124 -10.87 -23.64 9.24
CA GLU A 124 -10.49 -22.26 8.91
C GLU A 124 -11.55 -21.22 9.33
N LEU A 125 -12.84 -21.54 9.17
CA LEU A 125 -13.94 -20.65 9.59
C LEU A 125 -14.01 -20.51 11.12
N ASP A 126 -13.86 -21.62 11.86
CA ASP A 126 -13.87 -21.64 13.32
C ASP A 126 -12.65 -20.91 13.90
N GLU A 127 -11.45 -21.11 13.33
CA GLU A 127 -10.23 -20.36 13.70
C GLU A 127 -10.42 -18.85 13.49
N LYS A 128 -10.99 -18.46 12.35
CA LYS A 128 -11.19 -17.04 12.02
C LYS A 128 -12.32 -16.39 12.83
N THR A 129 -13.32 -17.17 13.23
CA THR A 129 -14.37 -16.71 14.17
C THR A 129 -13.77 -16.42 15.55
N ARG A 130 -12.83 -17.25 16.03
CA ARG A 130 -12.09 -16.98 17.28
C ARG A 130 -11.22 -15.72 17.17
N LEU A 131 -10.44 -15.59 16.11
CA LEU A 131 -9.59 -14.42 15.90
C LEU A 131 -10.41 -13.12 15.83
N GLN A 132 -11.61 -13.17 15.24
CA GLN A 132 -12.53 -12.03 15.25
C GLN A 132 -12.97 -11.66 16.68
N GLN A 133 -13.31 -12.65 17.52
CA GLN A 133 -13.68 -12.40 18.92
C GLN A 133 -12.54 -11.77 19.72
N GLU A 134 -11.31 -12.29 19.56
CA GLU A 134 -10.11 -11.73 20.21
C GLU A 134 -9.88 -10.27 19.80
N LEU A 135 -10.00 -9.94 18.50
CA LEU A 135 -9.87 -8.57 17.99
C LEU A 135 -11.02 -7.64 18.44
N GLU A 136 -12.24 -8.17 18.60
CA GLU A 136 -13.38 -7.41 19.14
C GLU A 136 -13.17 -7.06 20.63
N GLU A 137 -12.60 -7.99 21.42
CA GLU A 137 -12.20 -7.77 22.81
C GLU A 137 -11.06 -6.75 22.94
N GLU A 138 -9.99 -6.89 22.14
CA GLU A 138 -8.89 -5.92 22.10
C GLU A 138 -9.38 -4.52 21.71
N ARG A 139 -10.22 -4.41 20.67
CA ARG A 139 -10.84 -3.15 20.26
C ARG A 139 -11.68 -2.54 21.38
N SER A 140 -12.45 -3.35 22.12
CA SER A 140 -13.25 -2.89 23.27
C SER A 140 -12.35 -2.33 24.37
N SER A 141 -11.25 -3.03 24.70
CA SER A 141 -10.24 -2.59 25.66
C SER A 141 -9.58 -1.26 25.26
N LEU A 142 -9.16 -1.13 24.00
CA LEU A 142 -8.56 0.10 23.48
C LEU A 142 -9.52 1.29 23.47
N VAL A 143 -10.80 1.07 23.13
CA VAL A 143 -11.85 2.11 23.24
C VAL A 143 -12.00 2.58 24.68
N HIS A 144 -11.99 1.66 25.65
CA HIS A 144 -12.07 2.03 27.07
C HIS A 144 -10.83 2.82 27.54
N GLN A 145 -9.62 2.39 27.15
CA GLN A 145 -8.38 3.13 27.45
C GLN A 145 -8.38 4.54 26.85
N LEU A 146 -8.87 4.69 25.61
CA LEU A 146 -9.02 6.00 24.96
C LEU A 146 -10.01 6.89 25.71
N GLN A 147 -11.15 6.36 26.15
CA GLN A 147 -12.13 7.10 26.96
C GLN A 147 -11.52 7.60 28.29
N LEU A 148 -10.74 6.76 28.98
CA LEU A 148 -10.02 7.18 30.19
C LEU A 148 -8.98 8.27 29.90
N SER A 149 -8.25 8.16 28.79
CA SER A 149 -7.26 9.17 28.38
C SER A 149 -7.89 10.51 28.04
N LEU A 150 -9.03 10.51 27.33
CA LEU A 150 -9.81 11.71 27.01
C LEU A 150 -10.33 12.38 28.29
N ALA A 151 -11.00 11.64 29.18
CA ALA A 151 -11.50 12.17 30.44
C ALA A 151 -10.38 12.77 31.32
N ARG A 152 -9.18 12.17 31.29
CA ARG A 152 -7.99 12.72 31.95
C ARG A 152 -7.54 14.03 31.30
N GLY A 153 -7.47 14.08 29.97
CA GLY A 153 -7.13 15.29 29.21
C GLY A 153 -8.08 16.45 29.50
N ASP A 154 -9.40 16.19 29.51
CA ASP A 154 -10.43 17.18 29.85
C ASP A 154 -10.25 17.70 31.29
N SER A 155 -9.93 16.81 32.24
CA SER A 155 -9.68 17.20 33.64
C SER A 155 -8.42 18.06 33.80
N GLU A 156 -7.36 17.79 33.03
CA GLU A 156 -6.13 18.58 33.04
C GLU A 156 -6.31 19.94 32.36
N ALA A 157 -7.06 20.00 31.25
CA ALA A 157 -7.42 21.24 30.58
C ALA A 157 -8.25 22.15 31.50
N LEU A 158 -9.23 21.59 32.22
CA LEU A 158 -10.00 22.33 33.22
C LEU A 158 -9.13 22.83 34.38
N ALA A 159 -8.26 21.97 34.94
CA ALA A 159 -7.35 22.36 36.01
C ALA A 159 -6.37 23.46 35.57
N ARG A 160 -5.89 23.41 34.32
CA ARG A 160 -5.05 24.44 33.72
C ARG A 160 -5.79 25.77 33.58
N SER A 161 -7.02 25.75 33.06
CA SER A 161 -7.88 26.94 32.94
C SER A 161 -8.10 27.63 34.28
N ILE A 162 -8.37 26.87 35.35
CA ILE A 162 -8.55 27.41 36.71
C ILE A 162 -7.25 28.03 37.24
N ALA A 163 -6.10 27.39 36.98
CA ALA A 163 -4.80 27.91 37.39
C ALA A 163 -4.43 29.20 36.63
N GLU A 164 -4.71 29.27 35.33
CA GLU A 164 -4.48 30.45 34.50
C GLU A 164 -5.36 31.64 34.94
N GLU A 165 -6.63 31.42 35.25
CA GLU A 165 -7.53 32.42 35.84
C GLU A 165 -7.01 32.92 37.21
N THR A 166 -6.58 31.99 38.08
CA THR A 166 -6.00 32.33 39.40
C THR A 166 -4.74 33.19 39.26
N VAL A 167 -3.87 32.88 38.29
CA VAL A 167 -2.67 33.69 38.02
C VAL A 167 -3.05 35.09 37.53
N ALA A 168 -4.02 35.21 36.61
CA ALA A 168 -4.47 36.49 36.09
C ALA A 168 -5.05 37.41 37.20
N ASP A 169 -5.82 36.85 38.14
CA ASP A 169 -6.32 37.59 39.29
C ASP A 169 -5.17 38.01 40.24
N LEU A 170 -4.18 37.14 40.50
CA LEU A 170 -3.02 37.50 41.32
C LEU A 170 -2.14 38.58 40.65
N GLU A 171 -2.02 38.60 39.32
CA GLU A 171 -1.32 39.68 38.61
C GLU A 171 -2.08 41.02 38.67
N LYS A 172 -3.41 40.96 38.63
CA LYS A 172 -4.29 42.12 38.83
C LYS A 172 -4.20 42.66 40.26
N GLU A 173 -4.18 41.80 41.28
CA GLU A 173 -3.92 42.23 42.66
C GLU A 173 -2.51 42.82 42.82
N ARG A 174 -1.47 42.19 42.25
CA ARG A 174 -0.10 42.69 42.25
C ARG A 174 -0.02 44.09 41.67
N THR A 175 -0.60 44.31 40.49
CA THR A 175 -0.59 45.62 39.83
C THR A 175 -1.38 46.68 40.62
N MET A 176 -2.51 46.34 41.26
CA MET A 176 -3.19 47.26 42.18
C MET A 176 -2.31 47.61 43.39
N LYS A 177 -1.65 46.63 44.02
CA LYS A 177 -0.75 46.85 45.17
C LYS A 177 0.48 47.68 44.80
N GLU A 178 1.05 47.46 43.61
CA GLU A 178 2.13 48.31 43.07
C GLU A 178 1.69 49.77 42.89
N LEU A 179 0.45 50.01 42.46
CA LEU A 179 -0.10 51.36 42.29
C LEU A 179 -0.39 52.04 43.64
N GLU A 180 -0.99 51.32 44.59
CA GLU A 180 -1.20 51.80 45.98
C GLU A 180 0.14 52.18 46.64
N TYR A 181 1.17 51.34 46.48
CA TYR A 181 2.51 51.60 47.00
C TYR A 181 3.16 52.83 46.36
N LYS A 182 3.05 53.00 45.03
CA LYS A 182 3.57 54.17 44.30
C LYS A 182 2.87 55.46 44.75
N ASP A 183 1.54 55.46 44.91
CA ASP A 183 0.78 56.61 45.43
C ASP A 183 1.18 56.94 46.88
N GLY A 184 1.36 55.92 47.72
CA GLY A 184 1.90 56.09 49.09
C GLY A 184 3.30 56.72 49.12
N LEU A 185 4.22 56.26 48.28
CA LEU A 185 5.55 56.86 48.13
C LEU A 185 5.47 58.32 47.69
N VAL A 186 4.64 58.64 46.70
CA VAL A 186 4.46 60.01 46.21
C VAL A 186 3.89 60.92 47.32
N LYS A 187 2.91 60.46 48.10
CA LYS A 187 2.37 61.20 49.24
C LYS A 187 3.43 61.45 50.32
N HIS A 188 4.17 60.43 50.73
CA HIS A 188 5.24 60.60 51.72
C HIS A 188 6.37 61.52 51.23
N HIS A 189 6.71 61.49 49.93
CA HIS A 189 7.66 62.43 49.35
C HIS A 189 7.17 63.88 49.45
N HIS A 190 5.91 64.15 49.09
CA HIS A 190 5.30 65.48 49.24
C HIS A 190 5.25 65.93 50.71
N GLU A 191 4.90 65.05 51.65
CA GLU A 191 4.92 65.33 53.09
C GLU A 191 6.33 65.66 53.60
N LEU A 192 7.35 64.95 53.12
CA LEU A 192 8.74 65.19 53.46
C LEU A 192 9.18 66.59 52.98
N THR A 193 8.96 66.90 51.70
CA THR A 193 9.28 68.21 51.13
C THR A 193 8.52 69.35 51.82
N ALA A 194 7.25 69.14 52.19
CA ALA A 194 6.49 70.14 52.96
C ALA A 194 7.07 70.36 54.37
N LYS A 195 7.52 69.31 55.05
CA LYS A 195 8.22 69.39 56.35
C LYS A 195 9.58 70.06 56.23
N GLU A 196 10.34 69.79 55.16
CA GLU A 196 11.62 70.44 54.86
C GLU A 196 11.43 71.95 54.61
N GLN A 197 10.42 72.35 53.84
CA GLN A 197 10.06 73.76 53.64
C GLN A 197 9.68 74.45 54.95
N LEU A 198 8.93 73.78 55.83
CA LEU A 198 8.59 74.31 57.15
C LEU A 198 9.82 74.44 58.05
N LEU A 199 10.70 73.43 58.06
CA LEU A 199 11.98 73.47 58.78
C LEU A 199 12.88 74.62 58.30
N ASN A 200 12.94 74.88 57.00
CA ASN A 200 13.72 75.99 56.45
C ASN A 200 13.15 77.35 56.89
N LYS A 201 11.83 77.54 56.84
CA LYS A 201 11.16 78.76 57.37
C LYS A 201 11.42 78.96 58.88
N ILE A 202 11.44 77.88 59.66
CA ILE A 202 11.76 77.94 61.09
C ILE A 202 13.24 78.32 61.30
N LYS A 203 14.18 77.76 60.52
CA LYS A 203 15.60 78.14 60.57
C LYS A 203 15.84 79.60 60.15
N GLU A 204 15.11 80.09 59.15
CA GLU A 204 15.14 81.49 58.72
C GLU A 204 14.68 82.41 59.85
N SER A 205 13.52 82.14 60.46
CA SER A 205 13.02 82.94 61.59
C SER A 205 13.88 82.81 62.84
N GLU A 206 14.49 81.66 63.10
CA GLU A 206 15.49 81.47 64.16
C GLU A 206 16.74 82.35 63.90
N SER A 207 17.19 82.44 62.64
CA SER A 207 18.31 83.31 62.24
C SER A 207 17.97 84.80 62.39
N GLU A 208 16.76 85.21 62.01
CA GLU A 208 16.28 86.59 62.19
C GLU A 208 16.13 86.96 63.67
N LEU A 209 15.60 86.06 64.49
CA LEU A 209 15.50 86.24 65.95
C LEU A 209 16.88 86.30 66.59
N LYS A 210 17.85 85.46 66.17
CA LYS A 210 19.25 85.55 66.63
C LYS A 210 19.88 86.90 66.30
N LYS A 211 19.76 87.38 65.05
CA LYS A 211 20.22 88.72 64.65
C LYS A 211 19.57 89.82 65.48
N SER A 212 18.27 89.70 65.77
CA SER A 212 17.52 90.67 66.59
C SER A 212 17.98 90.66 68.05
N VAL A 213 18.26 89.48 68.62
CA VAL A 213 18.84 89.35 69.97
C VAL A 213 20.26 89.93 70.02
N GLU A 214 21.12 89.65 69.03
CA GLU A 214 22.45 90.25 68.93
C GLU A 214 22.38 91.79 68.82
N GLN A 215 21.40 92.32 68.09
CA GLN A 215 21.14 93.75 67.98
C GLN A 215 20.70 94.34 69.33
N TYR A 216 19.73 93.73 70.02
CA TYR A 216 19.31 94.19 71.36
C TYR A 216 20.43 94.09 72.40
N VAL A 217 21.32 93.09 72.32
CA VAL A 217 22.50 92.99 73.19
C VAL A 217 23.45 94.18 72.94
N LYS A 218 23.74 94.53 71.67
CA LYS A 218 24.55 95.72 71.34
C LYS A 218 23.90 97.01 71.86
N GLU A 219 22.61 97.21 71.62
CA GLU A 219 21.88 98.39 72.09
C GLU A 219 21.87 98.49 73.62
N LYS A 220 21.70 97.36 74.31
CA LYS A 220 21.76 97.27 75.77
C LYS A 220 23.18 97.51 76.30
N ASP A 221 24.23 97.06 75.63
CA ASP A 221 25.62 97.32 76.03
C ASP A 221 26.02 98.78 75.75
N GLU A 222 25.57 99.39 74.65
CA GLU A 222 25.67 100.83 74.41
C GLU A 222 24.92 101.65 75.45
N ALA A 223 23.69 101.25 75.80
CA ALA A 223 22.90 101.89 76.84
C ALA A 223 23.59 101.76 78.21
N THR A 224 24.14 100.57 78.53
CA THR A 224 24.92 100.33 79.75
C THR A 224 26.18 101.19 79.79
N LYS A 225 26.87 101.35 78.65
CA LYS A 225 28.01 102.26 78.53
C LYS A 225 27.60 103.71 78.78
N LYS A 226 26.54 104.20 78.11
CA LYS A 226 25.97 105.55 78.35
C LYS A 226 25.57 105.75 79.82
N LEU A 227 25.02 104.71 80.47
CA LEU A 227 24.65 104.73 81.89
C LEU A 227 25.90 104.82 82.78
N LYS A 228 26.98 104.10 82.43
CA LYS A 228 28.26 104.16 83.14
C LYS A 228 28.95 105.52 82.94
N ASP A 229 28.97 106.05 81.73
CA ASP A 229 29.50 107.38 81.40
C ASP A 229 28.71 108.48 82.17
N LEU A 230 27.38 108.34 82.26
CA LEU A 230 26.52 109.19 83.09
C LEU A 230 26.74 109.00 84.59
N GLN A 231 27.04 107.78 85.07
CA GLN A 231 27.42 107.54 86.46
C GLN A 231 28.78 108.16 86.78
N GLU A 232 29.73 108.18 85.83
CA GLU A 232 31.04 108.82 86.00
C GLU A 232 30.95 110.36 85.95
N LEU A 233 30.02 110.90 85.14
CA LEU A 233 29.62 112.31 85.19
C LEU A 233 28.90 112.63 86.50
N LEU A 234 28.05 111.73 87.01
CA LEU A 234 27.35 111.90 88.27
C LEU A 234 28.31 111.84 89.47
N THR A 235 29.31 110.96 89.51
CA THR A 235 30.31 110.96 90.60
C THR A 235 31.18 112.21 90.55
N LYS A 236 31.64 112.65 89.37
CA LYS A 236 32.34 113.95 89.22
C LYS A 236 31.46 115.13 89.66
N SER A 237 30.18 115.13 89.28
CA SER A 237 29.22 116.15 89.70
C SER A 237 28.89 116.05 91.19
N GLN A 238 28.88 114.87 91.79
CA GLN A 238 28.68 114.65 93.23
C GLN A 238 29.89 115.14 94.03
N GLU A 239 31.11 114.92 93.55
CA GLU A 239 32.34 115.48 94.14
C GLU A 239 32.38 117.03 94.09
N GLU A 240 31.77 117.65 93.07
CA GLU A 240 31.54 119.11 93.07
C GLU A 240 30.35 119.52 93.95
N THR A 241 29.31 118.69 94.03
CA THR A 241 28.12 118.94 94.85
C THR A 241 28.44 118.85 96.34
N ASP A 242 29.35 117.98 96.77
CA ASP A 242 29.82 117.91 98.16
C ASP A 242 30.71 119.11 98.54
N LYS A 243 31.47 119.68 97.57
CA LYS A 243 32.17 120.96 97.75
C LYS A 243 31.22 122.16 97.77
N LEU A 244 30.09 122.10 97.06
CA LEU A 244 29.08 123.16 97.03
C LEU A 244 28.05 123.05 98.17
N ASN A 245 27.79 121.86 98.71
CA ASN A 245 26.91 121.64 99.88
C ASN A 245 27.44 122.32 101.15
N ALA A 246 28.77 122.49 101.26
CA ALA A 246 29.38 123.32 102.31
C ALA A 246 29.10 124.83 102.16
N ARG A 247 28.70 125.30 100.97
CA ARG A 247 28.32 126.70 100.68
C ARG A 247 26.80 126.91 100.54
N LEU A 248 26.05 125.85 100.24
CA LEU A 248 24.59 125.89 100.08
C LEU A 248 23.84 125.93 101.42
N LYS A 249 24.47 125.48 102.51
CA LYS A 249 23.88 125.52 103.88
C LYS A 249 23.61 126.93 104.41
N THR A 250 24.08 127.97 103.72
CA THR A 250 23.87 129.39 104.02
C THR A 250 22.84 130.09 103.15
N GLU A 251 22.33 129.48 102.07
CA GLU A 251 21.60 130.19 100.99
C GLU A 251 20.38 129.40 100.45
N GLN A 252 19.64 128.71 101.33
CA GLN A 252 18.33 128.15 100.97
C GLN A 252 17.37 127.92 102.15
N LEU A 253 17.28 128.92 103.04
CA LEU A 253 16.19 129.05 104.03
C LEU A 253 14.95 129.76 103.44
N LEU A 254 14.76 129.69 102.12
CA LEU A 254 13.67 130.35 101.40
C LEU A 254 13.23 129.55 100.17
N LYS A 255 11.93 129.22 100.15
CA LYS A 255 11.08 128.89 98.98
C LYS A 255 11.30 127.56 98.26
N GLN A 256 10.30 126.98 97.59
CA GLN A 256 8.85 126.85 97.85
C GLN A 256 8.27 125.94 96.74
N GLU A 257 7.43 124.97 97.11
CA GLU A 257 6.26 124.43 96.38
C GLU A 257 6.30 123.98 94.88
N ALA A 258 5.41 123.02 94.57
CA ALA A 258 4.92 122.61 93.23
C ALA A 258 5.95 122.00 92.25
N ILE A 259 6.11 120.68 92.12
CA ILE A 259 5.14 119.62 91.72
C ILE A 259 4.50 119.81 90.33
N SER A 260 5.06 119.06 89.37
CA SER A 260 4.43 118.26 88.31
C SER A 260 3.05 118.64 87.77
N LYS A 261 2.96 118.83 86.44
CA LYS A 261 1.71 118.71 85.65
C LYS A 261 1.88 117.79 84.43
N LEU A 262 1.40 116.56 84.61
CA LEU A 262 0.97 115.64 83.54
C LEU A 262 -0.38 116.07 82.95
N THR A 263 -0.62 115.73 81.67
CA THR A 263 -1.93 115.47 81.02
C THR A 263 -1.61 114.64 79.75
N GLN A 264 -1.92 113.34 79.63
CA GLN A 264 -3.22 112.71 79.27
C GLN A 264 -3.64 112.98 77.78
N VAL A 265 -4.33 112.12 77.01
CA VAL A 265 -5.12 110.88 77.25
C VAL A 265 -5.30 110.14 75.88
N VAL A 266 -5.17 108.79 75.74
CA VAL A 266 -6.26 107.76 75.63
C VAL A 266 -7.12 107.85 74.33
N SER A 267 -7.56 106.81 73.59
CA SER A 267 -8.02 105.45 73.96
C SER A 267 -7.97 104.39 72.82
N ARG A 268 -8.37 103.14 73.15
CA ARG A 268 -8.63 101.98 72.26
C ARG A 268 -10.13 101.78 71.98
N LYS A 269 -10.50 100.99 70.94
CA LYS A 269 -11.54 99.92 71.03
C LYS A 269 -11.62 98.98 69.81
N ASP A 270 -12.19 97.79 70.05
CA ASP A 270 -12.47 96.64 69.17
C ASP A 270 -13.93 96.69 68.61
N PHE A 271 -14.52 95.77 67.82
CA PHE A 271 -14.25 94.39 67.32
C PHE A 271 -15.20 94.12 66.11
N SER A 272 -15.05 93.02 65.31
CA SER A 272 -16.14 92.09 64.84
C SER A 272 -16.07 91.46 63.41
N ALA A 273 -15.92 90.11 63.38
CA ALA A 273 -16.64 89.04 62.63
C ALA A 273 -16.69 88.82 61.07
N THR A 274 -16.79 87.50 60.74
CA THR A 274 -17.26 86.73 59.53
C THR A 274 -16.19 86.17 58.55
N GLY A 275 -16.30 84.95 57.95
CA GLY A 275 -17.23 83.81 58.15
C GLY A 275 -16.99 82.55 57.25
N LYS A 276 -17.40 81.36 57.75
CA LYS A 276 -17.75 80.02 57.15
C LYS A 276 -17.29 79.56 55.72
N THR A 277 -16.92 78.27 55.61
CA THR A 277 -17.16 77.38 54.42
C THR A 277 -17.40 75.91 54.84
N LYS A 278 -18.16 75.12 54.03
CA LYS A 278 -18.52 73.71 54.29
C LYS A 278 -18.78 72.93 52.98
N ASN A 279 -18.51 71.62 52.97
CA ASN A 279 -18.63 70.70 51.81
C ASN A 279 -20.04 70.52 51.22
N LYS A 280 -20.14 70.29 49.90
CA LYS A 280 -21.07 69.32 49.27
C LYS A 280 -20.65 68.95 47.83
N ALA A 281 -20.73 67.65 47.48
CA ALA A 281 -20.47 67.14 46.13
C ALA A 281 -21.70 67.26 45.20
N SER A 282 -21.49 67.20 43.88
CA SER A 282 -22.49 67.57 42.86
C SER A 282 -22.78 66.46 41.83
N SER A 283 -24.00 66.48 41.28
CA SER A 283 -24.61 65.51 40.35
C SER A 283 -24.07 65.56 38.90
N ALA A 284 -22.82 65.94 38.70
CA ALA A 284 -22.27 66.25 37.37
C ALA A 284 -21.64 65.02 36.66
N ASP A 285 -20.99 64.12 37.40
CA ASP A 285 -20.13 63.07 36.80
C ASP A 285 -20.89 61.90 36.16
N LEU A 286 -22.14 61.64 36.56
CA LEU A 286 -22.95 60.54 36.01
C LEU A 286 -23.29 60.74 34.52
N ARG A 287 -23.66 61.96 34.12
CA ARG A 287 -23.99 62.30 32.72
C ARG A 287 -22.77 62.32 31.79
N LYS A 288 -21.57 62.43 32.34
CA LYS A 288 -20.31 62.31 31.59
C LYS A 288 -20.03 60.84 31.26
N LYS A 289 -20.11 59.96 32.27
CA LYS A 289 -19.95 58.51 32.11
C LYS A 289 -20.94 57.87 31.13
N GLU A 290 -22.20 58.33 31.07
CA GLU A 290 -23.16 57.83 30.06
C GLU A 290 -22.78 58.16 28.61
N LYS A 291 -22.21 59.36 28.36
CA LYS A 291 -21.75 59.74 27.01
C LYS A 291 -20.50 58.97 26.60
N ASP A 292 -19.57 58.79 27.54
CA ASP A 292 -18.34 58.06 27.29
C ASP A 292 -18.62 56.54 27.08
N CYS A 293 -19.57 55.97 27.81
CA CYS A 293 -20.03 54.59 27.61
C CYS A 293 -20.63 54.38 26.20
N ARG A 294 -21.47 55.32 25.71
CA ARG A 294 -22.02 55.24 24.34
C ARG A 294 -20.95 55.36 23.25
N LYS A 295 -19.90 56.18 23.46
CA LYS A 295 -18.75 56.25 22.55
C LYS A 295 -17.98 54.94 22.51
N LEU A 296 -17.59 54.42 23.68
CA LEU A 296 -16.86 53.16 23.79
C LEU A 296 -17.64 51.98 23.17
N GLN A 297 -18.98 51.98 23.27
CA GLN A 297 -19.82 50.96 22.65
C GLN A 297 -19.93 51.12 21.12
N GLN A 298 -19.89 52.34 20.59
CA GLN A 298 -19.79 52.59 19.14
C GLN A 298 -18.41 52.20 18.60
N GLU A 299 -17.34 52.55 19.31
CA GLU A 299 -15.96 52.16 19.00
C GLU A 299 -15.79 50.63 19.00
N LEU A 300 -16.31 49.93 20.03
CA LEU A 300 -16.33 48.46 20.09
C LEU A 300 -17.09 47.83 18.91
N THR A 301 -18.15 48.47 18.43
CA THR A 301 -18.94 47.97 17.29
C THR A 301 -18.18 48.16 15.97
N GLN A 302 -17.56 49.32 15.77
CA GLN A 302 -16.69 49.58 14.61
C GLN A 302 -15.49 48.65 14.58
N GLU A 303 -14.87 48.38 15.74
CA GLU A 303 -13.71 47.48 15.78
C GLU A 303 -14.09 46.03 15.48
N ARG A 304 -15.24 45.56 15.99
CA ARG A 304 -15.81 44.26 15.60
C ARG A 304 -16.08 44.16 14.11
N GLU A 305 -16.58 45.23 13.48
CA GLU A 305 -16.82 45.25 12.03
C GLU A 305 -15.50 45.21 11.24
N LYS A 306 -14.47 45.96 11.65
CA LYS A 306 -13.12 45.88 11.06
C LYS A 306 -12.51 44.48 11.18
N TYR A 307 -12.59 43.86 12.36
CA TYR A 307 -12.10 42.48 12.56
C TYR A 307 -12.89 41.48 11.71
N GLY A 308 -14.20 41.65 11.55
CA GLY A 308 -15.03 40.84 10.64
C GLY A 308 -14.61 40.98 9.17
N GLN A 309 -14.36 42.20 8.70
CA GLN A 309 -13.87 42.46 7.35
C GLN A 309 -12.45 41.88 7.13
N LEU A 310 -11.57 41.99 8.13
CA LEU A 310 -10.21 41.43 8.05
C LEU A 310 -10.23 39.89 8.03
N ALA A 311 -11.07 39.26 8.85
CA ALA A 311 -11.26 37.81 8.86
C ALA A 311 -11.83 37.30 7.53
N ALA A 312 -12.83 37.99 6.97
CA ALA A 312 -13.38 37.67 5.65
C ALA A 312 -12.34 37.82 4.54
N LYS A 313 -11.47 38.84 4.62
CA LYS A 313 -10.35 39.01 3.69
C LYS A 313 -9.35 37.86 3.80
N TRP A 314 -8.87 37.52 5.00
CA TRP A 314 -7.94 36.40 5.20
C TRP A 314 -8.52 35.06 4.75
N GLN A 315 -9.82 34.84 4.96
CA GLN A 315 -10.49 33.62 4.50
C GLN A 315 -10.57 33.56 2.97
N LYS A 316 -10.72 34.69 2.28
CA LYS A 316 -10.61 34.78 0.82
C LYS A 316 -9.16 34.58 0.36
N ASP A 317 -8.20 35.30 0.94
CA ASP A 317 -6.77 35.20 0.59
C ASP A 317 -6.27 33.74 0.73
N LEU A 318 -6.77 33.00 1.73
CA LEU A 318 -6.49 31.57 1.92
C LEU A 318 -7.08 30.68 0.82
N GLN A 319 -8.31 30.96 0.36
CA GLN A 319 -8.93 30.26 -0.77
C GLN A 319 -8.19 30.54 -2.09
N ASP A 320 -7.82 31.80 -2.34
CA ASP A 320 -7.08 32.21 -3.54
C ASP A 320 -5.68 31.56 -3.56
N LEU A 321 -4.97 31.50 -2.42
CA LEU A 321 -3.70 30.77 -2.27
C LEU A 321 -3.86 29.25 -2.45
N GLN A 322 -4.95 28.66 -1.95
CA GLN A 322 -5.23 27.24 -2.14
C GLN A 322 -5.50 26.90 -3.61
N ALA A 323 -6.19 27.78 -4.36
CA ALA A 323 -6.40 27.64 -5.80
C ALA A 323 -5.07 27.73 -6.58
N GLN A 324 -4.24 28.73 -6.28
CA GLN A 324 -2.90 28.87 -6.89
C GLN A 324 -2.02 27.64 -6.64
N LEU A 325 -2.04 27.08 -5.43
CA LEU A 325 -1.29 25.85 -5.11
C LEU A 325 -1.73 24.65 -5.96
N VAL A 326 -3.02 24.54 -6.29
CA VAL A 326 -3.52 23.46 -7.17
C VAL A 326 -3.08 23.69 -8.62
N GLU A 327 -3.16 24.94 -9.11
CA GLU A 327 -2.74 25.31 -10.46
C GLU A 327 -1.24 25.08 -10.68
N GLU A 328 -0.39 25.52 -9.74
CA GLU A 328 1.06 25.29 -9.74
C GLU A 328 1.41 23.79 -9.67
N ASN A 329 0.73 23.00 -8.83
CA ASN A 329 0.94 21.55 -8.79
C ASN A 329 0.58 20.87 -10.13
N SER A 330 -0.50 21.31 -10.78
CA SER A 330 -0.89 20.77 -12.10
C SER A 330 0.12 21.13 -13.20
N SER A 331 0.65 22.35 -13.17
CA SER A 331 1.67 22.85 -14.10
C SER A 331 3.00 22.15 -13.90
N LYS A 332 3.43 21.96 -12.65
CA LYS A 332 4.62 21.20 -12.28
C LYS A 332 4.54 19.73 -12.75
N LEU A 333 3.40 19.06 -12.55
CA LEU A 333 3.20 17.69 -13.01
C LEU A 333 3.34 17.60 -14.54
N ARG A 334 2.74 18.55 -15.27
CA ARG A 334 2.84 18.61 -16.73
C ARG A 334 4.28 18.78 -17.22
N LEU A 335 5.03 19.73 -16.65
CA LEU A 335 6.44 19.96 -17.00
C LEU A 335 7.32 18.74 -16.69
N GLN A 336 7.03 18.00 -15.61
CA GLN A 336 7.72 16.74 -15.31
C GLN A 336 7.46 15.67 -16.38
N MET A 337 6.22 15.56 -16.87
CA MET A 337 5.87 14.61 -17.92
C MET A 337 6.51 14.95 -19.27
N GLU A 338 6.65 16.25 -19.59
CA GLU A 338 7.39 16.72 -20.76
C GLU A 338 8.89 16.39 -20.64
N LEU A 339 9.50 16.64 -19.47
CA LEU A 339 10.90 16.32 -19.20
C LEU A 339 11.19 14.81 -19.32
N ASP A 340 10.35 13.96 -18.71
CA ASP A 340 10.46 12.50 -18.80
C ASP A 340 10.33 11.99 -20.25
N SER A 341 9.50 12.65 -21.08
CA SER A 341 9.39 12.38 -22.51
C SER A 341 10.66 12.75 -23.28
N LYS A 342 11.22 13.94 -23.00
CA LYS A 342 12.47 14.41 -23.62
C LYS A 342 13.69 13.59 -23.21
N ASP A 343 13.77 13.12 -21.97
CA ASP A 343 14.80 12.16 -21.54
C ASP A 343 14.74 10.87 -22.37
N SER A 344 13.53 10.34 -22.64
CA SER A 344 13.36 9.16 -23.51
C SER A 344 13.73 9.43 -24.98
N GLU A 345 13.56 10.66 -25.46
CA GLU A 345 13.99 11.08 -26.80
C GLU A 345 15.52 11.16 -26.88
N ILE A 346 16.18 11.75 -25.86
CA ILE A 346 17.63 11.83 -25.73
C ILE A 346 18.26 10.43 -25.67
N GLU A 347 17.72 9.51 -24.85
CA GLU A 347 18.16 8.11 -24.83
C GLU A 347 18.06 7.46 -26.22
N THR A 348 16.97 7.71 -26.94
CA THR A 348 16.74 7.17 -28.29
C THR A 348 17.79 7.68 -29.28
N LEU A 349 18.18 8.95 -29.19
CA LEU A 349 19.22 9.56 -30.03
C LEU A 349 20.61 9.05 -29.66
N GLN A 350 20.92 8.94 -28.36
CA GLN A 350 22.18 8.37 -27.87
C GLN A 350 22.36 6.91 -28.30
N MET A 351 21.29 6.10 -28.27
CA MET A 351 21.32 4.72 -28.78
C MET A 351 21.57 4.66 -30.29
N LYS A 352 20.96 5.55 -31.09
CA LYS A 352 21.22 5.63 -32.55
C LYS A 352 22.68 5.98 -32.82
N ILE A 353 23.24 6.97 -32.12
CA ILE A 353 24.65 7.37 -32.23
C ILE A 353 25.56 6.19 -31.88
N SER A 354 25.27 5.46 -30.81
CA SER A 354 26.04 4.27 -30.42
C SER A 354 25.98 3.13 -31.47
N SER A 355 24.82 2.90 -32.10
CA SER A 355 24.68 1.93 -33.20
C SER A 355 25.56 2.32 -34.39
N MET A 356 25.43 3.56 -34.87
CA MET A 356 26.20 4.08 -36.02
C MET A 356 27.72 4.08 -35.76
N ASN A 357 28.14 4.38 -34.52
CA ASN A 357 29.54 4.32 -34.11
C ASN A 357 30.08 2.87 -34.03
N SER A 358 29.22 1.88 -33.80
CA SER A 358 29.59 0.45 -33.83
C SER A 358 29.68 -0.08 -35.27
N GLU A 359 28.75 0.33 -36.13
CA GLU A 359 28.72 -0.02 -37.56
C GLU A 359 29.93 0.54 -38.32
N THR A 360 30.46 1.68 -37.89
CA THR A 360 31.68 2.31 -38.47
C THR A 360 33.00 1.77 -37.92
N ALA A 361 32.99 0.90 -36.91
CA ALA A 361 34.19 0.32 -36.30
C ALA A 361 34.54 -1.09 -36.83
N SER A 362 33.64 -1.74 -37.57
CA SER A 362 33.78 -3.17 -37.96
C SER A 362 34.33 -3.36 -39.37
N VAL A 363 35.63 -3.10 -39.55
CA VAL A 363 36.43 -3.62 -40.68
C VAL A 363 37.74 -4.24 -40.18
N SER A 364 37.65 -5.40 -39.51
CA SER A 364 38.77 -6.34 -39.28
C SER A 364 38.31 -7.72 -38.79
N SER A 365 38.60 -8.75 -39.59
CA SER A 365 39.01 -10.12 -39.22
C SER A 365 38.11 -11.06 -38.38
N ILE A 366 37.61 -12.10 -39.07
CA ILE A 366 37.60 -13.55 -38.72
C ILE A 366 38.60 -13.90 -37.58
N GLU A 367 38.29 -14.69 -36.53
CA GLU A 367 38.03 -16.15 -36.54
C GLU A 367 37.52 -16.70 -35.17
N ASN A 368 36.73 -17.79 -35.22
CA ASN A 368 36.50 -18.84 -34.19
C ASN A 368 36.31 -18.50 -32.69
N ASP A 369 35.08 -18.63 -32.18
CA ASP A 369 34.69 -19.83 -31.37
C ASP A 369 33.16 -19.99 -31.29
N GLY A 370 32.69 -21.23 -31.06
CA GLY A 370 31.26 -21.58 -31.14
C GLY A 370 30.49 -21.41 -29.83
N ASP A 371 29.59 -20.43 -29.76
CA ASP A 371 28.44 -20.40 -28.84
C ASP A 371 27.22 -19.75 -29.53
N ASP A 372 26.01 -20.08 -29.08
CA ASP A 372 24.71 -19.80 -29.72
C ASP A 372 24.29 -18.32 -29.60
N SER A 373 25.04 -17.44 -30.27
CA SER A 373 24.73 -16.02 -30.41
C SER A 373 24.11 -15.72 -31.78
N LEU A 374 22.84 -16.12 -31.94
CA LEU A 374 22.00 -15.69 -33.05
C LEU A 374 21.86 -14.16 -33.07
N LEU A 375 22.65 -13.55 -33.96
CA LEU A 375 22.47 -12.27 -34.65
C LEU A 375 21.92 -11.07 -33.83
N PRO A 376 22.72 -10.00 -33.62
CA PRO A 376 22.21 -8.74 -33.10
C PRO A 376 21.41 -7.98 -34.18
N ASP A 377 20.18 -8.42 -34.46
CA ASP A 377 19.26 -7.65 -35.29
C ASP A 377 18.96 -6.29 -34.61
N HIS A 378 19.17 -5.19 -35.35
CA HIS A 378 19.18 -3.83 -34.84
C HIS A 378 17.79 -3.34 -34.35
N GLY A 379 16.73 -4.13 -34.54
CA GLY A 379 15.43 -3.92 -33.88
C GLY A 379 15.38 -4.34 -32.40
N ALA A 380 16.27 -5.21 -31.93
CA ALA A 380 16.16 -5.91 -30.65
C ALA A 380 16.39 -5.04 -29.38
N MET A 381 16.76 -3.76 -29.52
CA MET A 381 17.19 -2.91 -28.40
C MET A 381 16.12 -1.91 -27.93
N ARG A 382 15.18 -1.52 -28.81
CA ARG A 382 14.09 -0.60 -28.49
C ARG A 382 12.78 -1.36 -28.39
N LEU A 383 12.18 -1.33 -27.20
CA LEU A 383 10.87 -1.90 -26.96
C LEU A 383 9.84 -0.77 -27.10
N GLU A 384 9.31 -0.59 -28.30
CA GLU A 384 8.18 0.29 -28.58
C GLU A 384 7.16 -0.39 -29.50
N GLY A 385 5.90 0.04 -29.45
CA GLY A 385 4.86 -0.47 -30.34
C GLY A 385 3.44 -0.23 -29.84
N TRP A 386 2.47 -0.72 -30.60
CA TRP A 386 1.05 -0.55 -30.30
C TRP A 386 0.55 -1.60 -29.30
N LEU A 387 -0.03 -1.14 -28.20
CA LEU A 387 -0.74 -1.96 -27.21
C LEU A 387 -2.16 -1.44 -27.01
N ASN A 388 -3.03 -2.29 -26.49
CA ASN A 388 -4.41 -1.95 -26.20
C ASN A 388 -4.63 -1.93 -24.69
N VAL A 389 -5.15 -0.81 -24.18
CA VAL A 389 -5.37 -0.56 -22.75
C VAL A 389 -6.88 -0.53 -22.47
N PRO A 390 -7.40 -1.12 -21.38
CA PRO A 390 -8.82 -1.11 -21.07
C PRO A 390 -9.40 0.31 -20.96
N ASN A 391 -10.58 0.54 -21.53
CA ASN A 391 -11.23 1.85 -21.44
C ASN A 391 -11.95 2.05 -20.08
N LYS A 392 -12.59 0.98 -19.55
CA LYS A 392 -13.23 0.90 -18.20
C LYS A 392 -13.27 -0.57 -17.71
N GLN A 393 -13.59 -0.81 -16.42
CA GLN A 393 -13.43 -2.13 -15.75
C GLN A 393 -14.28 -3.24 -16.37
N ASN A 394 -15.36 -2.86 -17.04
CA ASN A 394 -16.13 -3.76 -17.88
C ASN A 394 -15.63 -3.68 -19.33
N ILE A 395 -14.52 -4.37 -19.59
CA ILE A 395 -13.88 -4.48 -20.91
C ILE A 395 -14.89 -4.95 -21.97
N LYS A 396 -15.78 -5.89 -21.63
CA LYS A 396 -16.85 -6.38 -22.51
C LYS A 396 -17.86 -5.30 -22.95
N ARG A 397 -18.07 -4.24 -22.14
CA ARG A 397 -18.98 -3.13 -22.45
C ARG A 397 -18.27 -1.92 -23.09
N HIS A 398 -17.05 -1.62 -22.67
CA HIS A 398 -16.35 -0.37 -23.03
C HIS A 398 -15.15 -0.56 -23.98
N GLY A 399 -14.78 -1.80 -24.26
CA GLY A 399 -13.71 -2.16 -25.19
C GLY A 399 -12.32 -1.78 -24.72
N TRP A 400 -11.39 -1.83 -25.68
CA TRP A 400 -9.99 -1.48 -25.52
C TRP A 400 -9.67 -0.19 -26.28
N LYS A 401 -8.84 0.67 -25.68
CA LYS A 401 -8.28 1.88 -26.28
C LYS A 401 -6.87 1.56 -26.78
N LYS A 402 -6.62 1.73 -28.09
CA LYS A 402 -5.30 1.54 -28.68
C LYS A 402 -4.38 2.70 -28.29
N GLN A 403 -3.17 2.41 -27.83
CA GLN A 403 -2.14 3.38 -27.43
C GLN A 403 -0.77 2.96 -27.95
N TYR A 404 0.09 3.94 -28.19
CA TYR A 404 1.48 3.71 -28.59
C TYR A 404 2.37 3.74 -27.35
N VAL A 405 3.12 2.67 -27.10
CA VAL A 405 3.88 2.48 -25.86
C VAL A 405 5.38 2.47 -26.18
N VAL A 406 6.15 3.24 -25.42
CA VAL A 406 7.60 3.38 -25.55
C VAL A 406 8.25 3.05 -24.21
N VAL A 407 9.24 2.16 -24.20
CA VAL A 407 9.95 1.76 -22.98
C VAL A 407 11.38 2.29 -23.00
N SER A 408 11.63 3.32 -22.19
CA SER A 408 12.96 3.93 -21.99
C SER A 408 13.80 3.09 -21.01
N SER A 409 14.98 3.57 -20.59
CA SER A 409 15.79 2.89 -19.57
C SER A 409 15.12 2.93 -18.18
N LYS A 410 14.33 3.99 -17.90
CA LYS A 410 13.74 4.29 -16.58
C LYS A 410 12.21 4.33 -16.54
N LYS A 411 11.53 4.53 -17.68
CA LYS A 411 10.07 4.79 -17.75
C LYS A 411 9.38 3.93 -18.83
N ILE A 412 8.12 3.56 -18.59
CA ILE A 412 7.17 3.08 -19.62
C ILE A 412 6.23 4.26 -19.92
N ILE A 413 6.18 4.70 -21.17
CA ILE A 413 5.47 5.91 -21.58
C ILE A 413 4.38 5.55 -22.59
N PHE A 414 3.16 6.01 -22.35
CA PHE A 414 1.98 5.74 -23.17
C PHE A 414 1.49 7.02 -23.87
N TYR A 415 1.30 6.95 -25.18
CA TYR A 415 0.76 8.02 -26.03
C TYR A 415 -0.56 7.57 -26.68
N ASN A 416 -1.50 8.48 -26.98
CA ASN A 416 -2.70 8.09 -27.73
C ASN A 416 -2.36 7.73 -29.19
N SER A 417 -1.33 8.35 -29.76
CA SER A 417 -0.87 8.09 -31.13
C SER A 417 0.65 8.19 -31.25
N GLU A 418 1.20 7.53 -32.28
CA GLU A 418 2.62 7.61 -32.64
C GLU A 418 3.05 9.03 -33.05
N HIS A 419 2.11 9.84 -33.56
CA HIS A 419 2.33 11.24 -33.94
C HIS A 419 2.39 12.18 -32.71
N GLU A 420 1.64 11.88 -31.65
CA GLU A 420 1.68 12.64 -30.39
C GLU A 420 3.04 12.53 -29.66
N LYS A 421 3.81 11.47 -29.92
CA LYS A 421 5.16 11.23 -29.35
C LYS A 421 6.11 12.44 -29.48
N MET A 422 5.91 13.30 -30.48
CA MET A 422 6.76 14.47 -30.76
C MET A 422 6.16 15.80 -30.30
N ASN A 423 4.84 15.88 -30.14
CA ASN A 423 4.09 17.15 -30.09
C ASN A 423 3.07 17.25 -28.94
N ALA A 424 2.95 16.24 -28.09
CA ALA A 424 2.01 16.24 -26.96
C ALA A 424 2.53 15.48 -25.74
N ASP A 425 2.06 15.89 -24.56
CA ASP A 425 2.37 15.25 -23.29
C ASP A 425 1.96 13.76 -23.31
N PRO A 426 2.70 12.83 -22.70
CA PRO A 426 2.23 11.46 -22.58
C PRO A 426 0.92 11.38 -21.78
N VAL A 427 0.17 10.29 -21.96
CA VAL A 427 -1.11 10.03 -21.27
C VAL A 427 -0.87 9.42 -19.90
N LEU A 428 0.10 8.50 -19.84
CA LEU A 428 0.51 7.76 -18.66
C LEU A 428 2.03 7.56 -18.73
N ILE A 429 2.72 7.78 -17.61
CA ILE A 429 4.11 7.38 -17.39
C ILE A 429 4.13 6.45 -16.18
N LEU A 430 4.84 5.32 -16.32
CA LEU A 430 5.15 4.40 -15.22
C LEU A 430 6.66 4.31 -14.99
N ASP A 431 7.10 4.48 -13.76
CA ASP A 431 8.51 4.36 -13.39
C ASP A 431 8.93 2.89 -13.33
N LEU A 432 9.89 2.45 -14.16
CA LEU A 432 10.37 1.05 -14.16
C LEU A 432 10.82 0.61 -12.77
N SER A 433 11.51 1.49 -12.04
CA SER A 433 11.98 1.27 -10.65
C SER A 433 10.84 0.99 -9.67
N LYS A 434 9.60 1.39 -10.01
CA LYS A 434 8.36 1.15 -9.25
C LYS A 434 7.49 0.04 -9.86
N VAL A 435 7.84 -0.51 -11.03
CA VAL A 435 7.22 -1.72 -11.58
C VAL A 435 7.79 -2.96 -10.87
N PHE A 436 6.90 -3.78 -10.32
CA PHE A 436 7.23 -4.96 -9.53
C PHE A 436 7.46 -6.19 -10.41
N HIS A 437 6.52 -6.46 -11.33
CA HIS A 437 6.62 -7.56 -12.29
C HIS A 437 5.67 -7.37 -13.49
N VAL A 438 5.92 -8.19 -14.52
CA VAL A 438 5.07 -8.39 -15.69
C VAL A 438 4.78 -9.88 -15.83
N ARG A 439 3.54 -10.28 -16.15
CA ARG A 439 3.18 -11.68 -16.38
C ARG A 439 2.05 -11.85 -17.40
N SER A 440 1.96 -13.04 -17.99
CA SER A 440 0.76 -13.47 -18.70
C SER A 440 -0.43 -13.58 -17.74
N VAL A 441 -1.63 -13.28 -18.22
CA VAL A 441 -2.87 -13.49 -17.46
C VAL A 441 -3.44 -14.88 -17.73
N THR A 442 -4.25 -15.35 -16.78
CA THR A 442 -5.04 -16.58 -16.84
C THR A 442 -6.54 -16.25 -16.90
N GLN A 443 -7.37 -17.26 -17.12
CA GLN A 443 -8.84 -17.10 -17.10
C GLN A 443 -9.37 -16.53 -15.77
N GLY A 444 -8.68 -16.80 -14.65
CA GLY A 444 -9.04 -16.27 -13.33
C GLY A 444 -8.72 -14.77 -13.16
N ASP A 445 -7.68 -14.27 -13.82
CA ASP A 445 -7.28 -12.87 -13.77
C ASP A 445 -8.24 -11.96 -14.57
N VAL A 446 -8.82 -12.48 -15.67
CA VAL A 446 -9.66 -11.71 -16.62
C VAL A 446 -11.02 -12.36 -16.89
N ILE A 447 -11.80 -12.60 -15.83
CA ILE A 447 -13.14 -13.22 -15.84
C ILE A 447 -14.20 -12.58 -16.79
N ARG A 448 -13.93 -11.41 -17.36
CA ARG A 448 -14.86 -10.67 -18.26
C ARG A 448 -14.29 -10.43 -19.67
N ALA A 449 -13.10 -10.94 -19.99
CA ALA A 449 -12.53 -10.85 -21.34
C ALA A 449 -13.02 -12.00 -22.24
N ASP A 450 -13.04 -11.80 -23.56
CA ASP A 450 -13.34 -12.86 -24.53
C ASP A 450 -12.21 -13.91 -24.52
N ALA A 451 -12.54 -15.20 -24.58
CA ALA A 451 -11.56 -16.30 -24.49
C ALA A 451 -10.44 -16.23 -25.55
N LYS A 452 -10.73 -15.69 -26.74
CA LYS A 452 -9.77 -15.42 -27.84
C LYS A 452 -8.73 -14.33 -27.50
N ASP A 453 -9.02 -13.47 -26.54
CA ASP A 453 -8.17 -12.33 -26.18
C ASP A 453 -7.24 -12.69 -25.01
N ILE A 454 -7.64 -13.61 -24.13
CA ILE A 454 -6.88 -14.02 -22.94
C ILE A 454 -5.42 -14.40 -23.25
N PRO A 455 -5.10 -15.21 -24.29
CA PRO A 455 -3.71 -15.53 -24.64
C PRO A 455 -2.87 -14.33 -25.12
N ARG A 456 -3.51 -13.19 -25.39
CA ARG A 456 -2.90 -11.96 -25.88
C ARG A 456 -2.80 -10.88 -24.80
N ILE A 457 -3.37 -11.11 -23.62
CA ILE A 457 -3.34 -10.17 -22.50
C ILE A 457 -2.16 -10.47 -21.57
N PHE A 458 -1.56 -9.42 -21.02
CA PHE A 458 -0.59 -9.48 -19.94
C PHE A 458 -0.87 -8.39 -18.91
N GLN A 459 -0.34 -8.57 -17.70
CA GLN A 459 -0.56 -7.68 -16.54
C GLN A 459 0.78 -7.08 -16.12
N LEU A 460 0.78 -5.79 -15.84
CA LEU A 460 1.81 -5.09 -15.08
C LEU A 460 1.32 -4.83 -13.66
N LEU A 461 2.17 -5.05 -12.66
CA LEU A 461 1.93 -4.60 -11.29
C LEU A 461 3.02 -3.61 -10.88
N TYR A 462 2.63 -2.48 -10.30
CA TYR A 462 3.51 -1.35 -9.99
C TYR A 462 3.01 -0.56 -8.78
N ALA A 463 3.89 0.24 -8.18
CA ALA A 463 3.51 1.20 -7.14
C ALA A 463 2.86 2.44 -7.78
N GLY A 464 1.69 2.83 -7.29
CA GLY A 464 0.91 3.97 -7.79
C GLY A 464 1.56 5.34 -7.53
N GLU A 465 2.53 5.41 -6.60
CA GLU A 465 3.45 6.57 -6.48
C GLU A 465 4.37 6.74 -7.70
N GLY A 466 4.58 5.69 -8.49
CA GLY A 466 5.35 5.69 -9.74
C GLY A 466 4.50 5.93 -10.98
N GLU A 467 3.28 6.46 -10.82
CA GLU A 467 2.33 6.73 -11.88
C GLU A 467 2.13 8.23 -12.08
N ALA A 468 2.39 8.74 -13.28
CA ALA A 468 2.04 10.11 -13.67
C ALA A 468 1.01 10.10 -14.81
N ARG A 469 -0.08 10.85 -14.65
CA ARG A 469 -1.15 11.03 -15.65
C ARG A 469 -1.23 12.47 -16.11
N ARG A 470 -1.66 12.67 -17.36
CA ARG A 470 -1.95 13.99 -17.90
C ARG A 470 -3.12 14.64 -17.13
N PRO A 471 -2.97 15.87 -16.60
CA PRO A 471 -4.08 16.59 -15.97
C PRO A 471 -5.31 16.68 -16.88
N GLY A 472 -6.49 16.31 -16.35
CA GLY A 472 -7.77 16.30 -17.06
C GLY A 472 -8.30 14.91 -17.47
N ASP A 473 -7.44 13.89 -17.63
CA ASP A 473 -7.87 12.49 -17.92
C ASP A 473 -8.26 11.72 -16.64
N GLU A 474 -8.19 12.36 -15.46
CA GLU A 474 -8.57 11.81 -14.15
C GLU A 474 -10.07 11.44 -14.05
N SER A 475 -10.91 11.97 -14.95
CA SER A 475 -12.34 11.65 -15.03
C SER A 475 -12.64 10.25 -15.60
N ASN A 476 -11.65 9.57 -16.17
CA ASN A 476 -11.67 8.15 -16.49
C ASN A 476 -10.49 7.45 -15.78
N PRO A 477 -10.61 7.11 -14.48
CA PRO A 477 -9.63 6.24 -13.84
C PRO A 477 -9.51 4.94 -14.64
N LEU A 478 -8.27 4.55 -14.96
CA LEU A 478 -8.03 3.26 -15.60
C LEU A 478 -8.54 2.15 -14.67
N PRO A 479 -9.23 1.14 -15.21
CA PRO A 479 -9.67 0.02 -14.39
C PRO A 479 -8.48 -0.76 -13.86
N GLY A 480 -8.49 -0.99 -12.54
CA GLY A 480 -7.32 -1.40 -11.76
C GLY A 480 -6.76 -0.29 -10.84
N ALA A 481 -7.27 0.95 -10.94
CA ALA A 481 -6.94 2.02 -9.99
C ALA A 481 -7.48 1.78 -8.56
N GLU A 482 -8.52 0.96 -8.45
CA GLU A 482 -8.91 0.29 -7.22
C GLU A 482 -8.67 -1.22 -7.44
N LEU A 483 -7.70 -1.78 -6.72
CA LEU A 483 -7.85 -3.15 -6.22
C LEU A 483 -9.27 -3.25 -5.65
N PRO A 484 -10.02 -4.34 -5.86
CA PRO A 484 -11.30 -4.49 -5.19
C PRO A 484 -11.07 -4.22 -3.70
N GLN A 485 -11.93 -3.43 -3.07
CA GLN A 485 -11.92 -3.29 -1.61
C GLN A 485 -12.21 -4.68 -1.03
N LEU A 486 -11.15 -5.49 -0.89
CA LEU A 486 -11.15 -6.81 -0.32
C LEU A 486 -11.16 -6.61 1.19
N THR A 487 -12.32 -6.16 1.67
CA THR A 487 -12.78 -6.30 3.05
C THR A 487 -12.23 -7.60 3.62
N ASP A 488 -11.53 -7.51 4.76
CA ASP A 488 -10.76 -8.59 5.37
C ASP A 488 -11.40 -9.96 5.15
N LYS A 489 -10.85 -10.72 4.19
CA LYS A 489 -11.27 -12.09 3.99
C LYS A 489 -10.63 -12.96 5.08
N PRO A 490 -11.42 -13.62 5.94
CA PRO A 490 -10.86 -14.55 6.92
C PRO A 490 -10.10 -15.66 6.19
N GLY A 491 -8.77 -15.62 6.27
CA GLY A 491 -7.88 -16.61 5.63
C GLY A 491 -6.43 -16.16 5.45
N THR A 492 -6.16 -14.86 5.39
CA THR A 492 -4.81 -14.31 5.22
C THR A 492 -3.98 -14.34 6.51
N GLN A 493 -2.66 -14.49 6.36
CA GLN A 493 -1.67 -14.32 7.42
C GLN A 493 -0.63 -13.25 7.02
N SER A 494 -0.41 -12.26 7.87
CA SER A 494 0.53 -11.16 7.62
C SER A 494 1.87 -11.38 8.34
N VAL A 495 2.95 -11.63 7.59
CA VAL A 495 4.28 -11.93 8.20
C VAL A 495 5.40 -11.21 7.47
N LYS A 496 6.20 -10.45 8.23
CA LYS A 496 7.25 -9.54 7.71
C LYS A 496 6.74 -8.70 6.51
N GLY A 497 5.44 -8.37 6.55
CA GLY A 497 4.74 -7.58 5.55
C GLY A 497 4.25 -8.31 4.28
N HIS A 498 4.45 -9.62 4.18
CA HIS A 498 3.77 -10.46 3.18
C HIS A 498 2.32 -10.67 3.62
N GLU A 499 1.41 -10.86 2.69
CA GLU A 499 0.04 -11.29 2.95
C GLU A 499 -0.16 -12.67 2.34
N PHE A 500 0.13 -13.70 3.12
CA PHE A 500 0.10 -15.09 2.67
C PHE A 500 -1.32 -15.63 2.62
N ILE A 501 -1.61 -16.41 1.56
CA ILE A 501 -2.79 -17.28 1.43
C ILE A 501 -2.35 -18.72 1.21
N SER A 502 -3.10 -19.65 1.79
CA SER A 502 -2.98 -21.09 1.53
C SER A 502 -3.27 -21.39 0.05
N ILE A 503 -2.33 -22.05 -0.65
CA ILE A 503 -2.49 -22.50 -2.03
C ILE A 503 -1.88 -23.90 -2.20
N SER A 504 -2.62 -24.77 -2.88
CA SER A 504 -2.22 -26.15 -3.19
C SER A 504 -1.76 -26.27 -4.65
N TYR A 505 -0.48 -26.59 -4.88
CA TYR A 505 0.08 -26.68 -6.24
C TYR A 505 0.05 -28.10 -6.79
N HIS A 506 -0.85 -28.39 -7.72
CA HIS A 506 -0.88 -29.71 -8.39
C HIS A 506 0.10 -29.83 -9.58
N MET A 507 0.87 -28.77 -9.87
CA MET A 507 1.83 -28.66 -10.99
C MET A 507 3.24 -28.24 -10.50
N PRO A 508 4.32 -28.60 -11.22
CA PRO A 508 5.71 -28.30 -10.86
C PRO A 508 5.96 -26.89 -10.31
N THR A 509 6.16 -26.80 -9.00
CA THR A 509 6.36 -25.55 -8.24
C THR A 509 7.39 -25.78 -7.13
N THR A 510 8.31 -24.86 -6.91
CA THR A 510 9.40 -24.98 -5.90
C THR A 510 9.31 -23.89 -4.84
N CYS A 511 9.75 -24.21 -3.61
CA CYS A 511 9.78 -23.31 -2.48
C CYS A 511 10.93 -22.31 -2.59
N GLU A 512 10.62 -21.02 -2.46
CA GLU A 512 11.60 -19.93 -2.54
C GLU A 512 12.52 -19.86 -1.29
N VAL A 513 12.21 -20.61 -0.22
CA VAL A 513 13.02 -20.65 1.02
C VAL A 513 13.96 -21.86 1.06
N CYS A 514 13.45 -23.07 0.81
CA CYS A 514 14.25 -24.31 0.91
C CYS A 514 14.51 -25.03 -0.42
N SER A 515 14.05 -24.48 -1.55
CA SER A 515 14.15 -25.06 -2.90
C SER A 515 13.50 -26.44 -3.09
N LYS A 516 12.86 -27.02 -2.06
CA LYS A 516 12.09 -28.27 -2.16
C LYS A 516 10.79 -28.04 -2.93
N GLN A 517 10.23 -29.13 -3.44
CA GLN A 517 8.99 -29.12 -4.20
C GLN A 517 7.79 -28.68 -3.32
N LEU A 518 7.00 -27.72 -3.81
CA LEU A 518 5.72 -27.28 -3.25
C LEU A 518 4.51 -28.03 -3.85
N TRP A 519 4.77 -29.02 -4.68
CA TRP A 519 3.75 -29.61 -5.55
C TRP A 519 3.72 -31.13 -5.44
N HIS A 520 2.52 -31.69 -5.66
CA HIS A 520 2.29 -33.12 -5.85
C HIS A 520 0.89 -33.29 -6.47
N MET A 521 0.72 -34.26 -7.38
CA MET A 521 -0.49 -34.34 -8.21
C MET A 521 -1.77 -34.61 -7.40
N PHE A 522 -1.69 -35.38 -6.31
CA PHE A 522 -2.85 -35.84 -5.53
C PHE A 522 -2.95 -35.28 -4.11
N ARG A 523 -1.82 -34.82 -3.55
CA ARG A 523 -1.70 -34.28 -2.19
C ARG A 523 -0.49 -33.32 -2.14
N PRO A 524 -0.60 -32.10 -2.69
CA PRO A 524 0.47 -31.12 -2.62
C PRO A 524 0.80 -30.79 -1.15
N PRO A 525 2.09 -30.62 -0.81
CA PRO A 525 2.47 -30.22 0.54
C PRO A 525 1.90 -28.83 0.86
N PRO A 526 1.50 -28.54 2.12
CA PRO A 526 0.94 -27.26 2.50
C PRO A 526 1.85 -26.10 2.10
N ALA A 527 1.33 -25.22 1.24
CA ALA A 527 2.07 -24.11 0.69
C ALA A 527 1.29 -22.80 0.81
N LEU A 528 2.05 -21.72 0.86
CA LEU A 528 1.58 -20.36 1.00
C LEU A 528 2.09 -19.54 -0.19
N GLU A 529 1.21 -18.74 -0.79
CA GLU A 529 1.56 -17.72 -1.76
C GLU A 529 1.28 -16.33 -1.18
N CYS A 530 2.24 -15.41 -1.26
CA CYS A 530 1.95 -14.03 -0.88
C CYS A 530 1.10 -13.35 -1.97
N ARG A 531 -0.12 -12.90 -1.63
CA ARG A 531 -1.00 -12.15 -2.54
C ARG A 531 -0.35 -10.93 -3.18
N ARG A 532 0.61 -10.33 -2.48
CA ARG A 532 1.29 -9.12 -2.93
C ARG A 532 2.41 -9.47 -3.91
N CYS A 533 3.38 -10.28 -3.47
CA CYS A 533 4.62 -10.49 -4.23
C CYS A 533 4.73 -11.85 -4.92
N HIS A 534 3.72 -12.72 -4.78
CA HIS A 534 3.65 -14.07 -5.33
C HIS A 534 4.82 -14.99 -4.93
N ILE A 535 5.53 -14.69 -3.83
CA ILE A 535 6.54 -15.61 -3.27
C ILE A 535 5.85 -16.87 -2.74
N LYS A 536 6.44 -18.02 -3.01
CA LYS A 536 5.86 -19.34 -2.76
C LYS A 536 6.70 -20.08 -1.73
N VAL A 537 6.12 -20.42 -0.59
CA VAL A 537 6.83 -21.04 0.54
C VAL A 537 6.02 -22.20 1.13
N HIS A 538 6.65 -23.19 1.74
CA HIS A 538 5.92 -24.19 2.55
C HIS A 538 5.32 -23.50 3.78
N LYS A 539 4.11 -23.91 4.18
CA LYS A 539 3.45 -23.42 5.42
C LYS A 539 4.35 -23.61 6.65
N GLU A 540 5.10 -24.73 6.67
CA GLU A 540 6.07 -25.05 7.71
C GLU A 540 7.13 -23.96 7.98
N HIS A 541 7.57 -23.21 6.95
CA HIS A 541 8.55 -22.13 7.15
C HIS A 541 7.96 -20.95 7.91
N LEU A 542 6.64 -20.74 7.79
CA LEU A 542 5.91 -19.73 8.54
C LEU A 542 5.64 -20.21 9.97
N ASP A 543 5.11 -21.43 10.11
CA ASP A 543 4.74 -22.02 11.40
C ASP A 543 5.93 -22.19 12.35
N LYS A 544 7.11 -22.56 11.82
CA LYS A 544 8.36 -22.71 12.59
C LYS A 544 9.04 -21.38 12.95
N LYS A 545 8.50 -20.23 12.51
CA LYS A 545 9.11 -18.89 12.62
C LYS A 545 10.57 -18.87 12.13
N GLU A 546 10.87 -19.56 11.03
CA GLU A 546 12.21 -19.56 10.47
C GLU A 546 12.54 -18.16 9.93
N ASP A 547 13.62 -17.55 10.43
CA ASP A 547 14.02 -16.19 10.07
C ASP A 547 14.41 -16.05 8.58
N ALA A 548 14.53 -17.17 7.87
CA ALA A 548 14.84 -17.31 6.45
C ALA A 548 13.80 -16.67 5.50
N ILE A 549 12.57 -16.39 5.94
CA ILE A 549 11.62 -15.61 5.13
C ILE A 549 12.06 -14.14 5.12
N ALA A 550 12.55 -13.68 3.97
CA ALA A 550 12.91 -12.28 3.75
C ALA A 550 11.66 -11.36 3.83
N PRO A 551 11.79 -10.11 4.32
CA PRO A 551 10.68 -9.16 4.35
C PRO A 551 10.02 -8.95 2.99
N CYS A 552 8.73 -8.68 2.99
CA CYS A 552 8.01 -8.45 1.76
C CYS A 552 8.49 -7.18 1.10
N LYS A 553 9.01 -7.33 -0.12
CA LYS A 553 9.38 -6.24 -1.01
C LYS A 553 8.18 -5.34 -1.41
N LEU A 554 6.97 -5.65 -0.95
CA LEU A 554 5.73 -4.89 -1.15
C LEU A 554 5.05 -4.52 0.18
N HIS A 555 5.79 -4.46 1.28
CA HIS A 555 5.29 -3.92 2.54
C HIS A 555 5.45 -2.40 2.61
N TYR A 556 4.71 -1.70 1.76
CA TYR A 556 4.44 -0.27 1.94
C TYR A 556 3.07 0.05 1.35
N ASP A 557 2.21 0.65 2.17
CA ASP A 557 0.81 1.05 1.93
C ASP A 557 -0.06 0.16 0.99
N PRO A 558 -1.02 -0.62 1.54
CA PRO A 558 -2.01 -1.38 0.76
C PRO A 558 -2.81 -0.56 -0.26
N ASN A 559 -2.92 0.76 -0.11
CA ASN A 559 -3.63 1.63 -1.07
C ASN A 559 -2.77 2.03 -2.28
N SER A 560 -1.50 1.62 -2.35
CA SER A 560 -0.57 2.07 -3.39
C SER A 560 -0.38 1.10 -4.57
N ALA A 561 -0.55 -0.21 -4.40
CA ALA A 561 -0.26 -1.17 -5.47
C ALA A 561 -1.35 -1.13 -6.56
N ARG A 562 -0.95 -0.92 -7.82
CA ARG A 562 -1.84 -0.83 -8.98
C ARG A 562 -1.55 -1.90 -10.01
N GLU A 563 -2.59 -2.32 -10.72
CA GLU A 563 -2.51 -3.21 -11.87
C GLU A 563 -2.81 -2.48 -13.18
N LEU A 564 -2.20 -2.92 -14.27
CA LEU A 564 -2.53 -2.49 -15.62
C LEU A 564 -2.55 -3.69 -16.57
N LEU A 565 -3.72 -3.97 -17.12
CA LEU A 565 -3.90 -4.98 -18.17
C LEU A 565 -3.55 -4.38 -19.54
N LEU A 566 -2.82 -5.14 -20.35
CA LEU A 566 -2.38 -4.75 -21.69
C LEU A 566 -2.67 -5.88 -22.67
N LEU A 567 -3.34 -5.58 -23.78
CA LEU A 567 -3.66 -6.51 -24.86
C LEU A 567 -2.72 -6.27 -26.06
N ALA A 568 -1.95 -7.30 -26.42
CA ALA A 568 -1.07 -7.31 -27.59
C ALA A 568 -1.82 -7.70 -28.88
N GLY A 569 -1.17 -7.52 -30.04
CA GLY A 569 -1.75 -7.88 -31.34
C GLY A 569 -1.99 -9.39 -31.48
N SER A 570 -0.98 -10.19 -31.15
CA SER A 570 -0.97 -11.65 -31.20
C SER A 570 -0.48 -12.28 -29.87
N PRO A 571 -0.65 -13.60 -29.67
CA PRO A 571 -0.10 -14.30 -28.51
C PRO A 571 1.43 -14.31 -28.48
N ASP A 572 2.09 -14.19 -29.64
CA ASP A 572 3.54 -14.15 -29.72
C ASP A 572 4.09 -12.75 -29.45
N ASP A 573 3.37 -11.70 -29.85
CA ASP A 573 3.64 -10.33 -29.38
C ASP A 573 3.52 -10.27 -27.85
N GLN A 574 2.50 -10.91 -27.26
CA GLN A 574 2.32 -10.97 -25.81
C GLN A 574 3.55 -11.58 -25.12
N LYS A 575 4.04 -12.73 -25.61
CA LYS A 575 5.27 -13.36 -25.11
C LYS A 575 6.48 -12.45 -25.28
N TYR A 576 6.62 -11.78 -26.42
CA TYR A 576 7.70 -10.84 -26.71
C TYR A 576 7.71 -9.66 -25.73
N TRP A 577 6.56 -9.02 -25.53
CA TRP A 577 6.39 -7.93 -24.56
C TRP A 577 6.69 -8.38 -23.14
N VAL A 578 6.11 -9.50 -22.67
CA VAL A 578 6.37 -10.04 -21.33
C VAL A 578 7.86 -10.38 -21.14
N ALA A 579 8.50 -11.04 -22.10
CA ALA A 579 9.92 -11.42 -22.00
C ALA A 579 10.85 -10.19 -21.99
N ARG A 580 10.60 -9.20 -22.86
CA ARG A 580 11.42 -7.98 -22.95
C ARG A 580 11.21 -7.05 -21.75
N LEU A 581 9.97 -6.84 -21.32
CA LEU A 581 9.66 -6.08 -20.10
C LEU A 581 10.24 -6.77 -18.86
N SER A 582 10.10 -8.10 -18.73
CA SER A 582 10.64 -8.85 -17.59
C SER A 582 12.15 -8.68 -17.47
N ARG A 583 12.91 -8.82 -18.57
CA ARG A 583 14.36 -8.54 -18.60
C ARG A 583 14.71 -7.10 -18.22
N ARG A 584 13.87 -6.11 -18.56
CA ARG A 584 14.12 -4.68 -18.26
C ARG A 584 13.77 -4.34 -16.81
N ILE A 585 12.69 -4.91 -16.27
CA ILE A 585 12.29 -4.84 -14.85
C ILE A 585 13.31 -5.57 -13.95
N GLN A 586 13.91 -6.67 -14.42
CA GLN A 586 15.00 -7.34 -13.70
C GLN A 586 16.30 -6.53 -13.65
N LYS A 587 16.57 -5.68 -14.65
CA LYS A 587 17.79 -4.84 -14.72
C LYS A 587 17.65 -3.47 -14.06
N CYS A 588 16.48 -2.85 -14.17
CA CYS A 588 16.25 -1.44 -13.79
C CYS A 588 14.97 -1.24 -12.95
N GLY A 589 14.23 -2.31 -12.66
CA GLY A 589 13.00 -2.27 -11.88
C GLY A 589 13.20 -2.53 -10.39
N TYR A 590 12.09 -2.62 -9.65
CA TYR A 590 12.09 -2.63 -8.19
C TYR A 590 13.05 -3.67 -7.56
N LYS A 591 13.12 -4.87 -8.16
CA LYS A 591 14.02 -5.95 -7.67
C LYS A 591 15.50 -5.60 -7.82
N ALA A 592 15.91 -4.84 -8.84
CA ALA A 592 17.30 -4.46 -9.08
C ALA A 592 17.81 -3.46 -8.04
N ASN A 593 17.02 -2.45 -7.70
CA ASN A 593 17.42 -1.41 -6.74
C ASN A 593 17.43 -1.93 -5.28
N SER A 594 16.66 -2.99 -4.99
CA SER A 594 16.56 -3.57 -3.63
C SER A 594 17.80 -4.32 -3.11
N HIS A 595 18.91 -4.35 -3.85
CA HIS A 595 20.12 -5.12 -3.51
C HIS A 595 21.30 -4.23 -3.05
N VAL A 596 21.09 -2.92 -2.89
CA VAL A 596 22.17 -1.98 -2.51
C VAL A 596 22.39 -1.90 -0.99
N ASP A 597 21.34 -2.10 -0.19
CA ASP A 597 21.38 -1.97 1.27
C ASP A 597 21.33 -3.33 1.99
N GLY A 598 22.50 -3.92 2.28
CA GLY A 598 22.57 -5.11 3.16
C GLY A 598 23.69 -6.11 2.86
N THR A 599 24.91 -5.81 3.31
CA THR A 599 25.99 -6.78 3.62
C THR A 599 26.27 -7.95 2.65
N GLY A 600 27.38 -7.84 1.90
CA GLY A 600 28.39 -8.92 1.99
C GLY A 600 28.62 -9.88 0.81
N GLN A 601 28.77 -9.40 -0.42
CA GLN A 601 29.72 -10.04 -1.35
C GLN A 601 30.37 -9.02 -2.30
N ARG A 602 31.71 -8.93 -2.28
CA ARG A 602 32.46 -8.11 -3.24
C ARG A 602 32.64 -8.90 -4.52
N VAL A 603 31.90 -8.55 -5.57
CA VAL A 603 32.34 -8.79 -6.96
C VAL A 603 32.61 -7.44 -7.60
N SER A 604 33.88 -7.20 -7.89
CA SER A 604 34.37 -6.01 -8.58
C SER A 604 34.28 -6.23 -10.08
N PRO A 605 33.70 -5.29 -10.84
CA PRO A 605 34.14 -5.03 -12.21
C PRO A 605 35.00 -3.76 -12.26
N ARG A 606 36.28 -3.91 -11.92
CA ARG A 606 37.31 -3.10 -12.57
C ARG A 606 37.39 -3.60 -14.01
N GLU A 607 36.89 -2.80 -14.96
CA GLU A 607 37.44 -2.56 -16.31
C GLU A 607 36.35 -2.10 -17.28
N SER A 608 36.28 -0.79 -17.56
CA SER A 608 36.04 -0.21 -18.91
C SER A 608 35.95 1.32 -18.87
N THR A 609 37.03 1.98 -18.46
CA THR A 609 37.25 3.42 -18.70
C THR A 609 38.67 3.69 -19.21
N ARG A 610 39.11 2.92 -20.20
CA ARG A 610 40.23 3.32 -21.07
C ARG A 610 39.67 3.99 -22.33
N SER A 611 39.28 5.27 -22.20
CA SER A 611 39.15 6.16 -23.35
C SER A 611 40.01 7.41 -23.12
N THR A 612 41.04 7.55 -23.95
CA THR A 612 42.01 8.62 -23.91
C THR A 612 41.53 9.82 -24.72
N LEU A 613 40.88 10.78 -24.07
CA LEU A 613 40.63 12.11 -24.64
C LEU A 613 41.09 13.20 -23.68
N LYS A 614 42.18 13.88 -24.05
CA LYS A 614 42.58 15.16 -23.46
C LYS A 614 41.68 16.26 -24.01
N PRO A 615 41.23 17.21 -23.17
CA PRO A 615 41.13 18.60 -23.56
C PRO A 615 42.34 19.40 -23.05
N TYR A 616 42.78 20.37 -23.84
CA TYR A 616 43.90 21.26 -23.53
C TYR A 616 43.42 22.43 -22.64
N LEU A 617 44.18 22.72 -21.59
CA LEU A 617 44.38 24.03 -20.93
C LEU A 617 43.20 25.02 -20.77
N SER A 618 42.81 25.27 -19.50
CA SER A 618 42.66 26.65 -18.98
C SER A 618 42.87 26.74 -17.46
N VAL A 619 44.13 26.97 -17.07
CA VAL A 619 44.66 27.76 -15.94
C VAL A 619 43.78 27.98 -14.68
N GLN A 620 44.35 27.59 -13.52
CA GLN A 620 43.90 27.94 -12.18
C GLN A 620 43.92 29.45 -11.90
N GLN A 621 42.97 29.96 -11.11
CA GLN A 621 43.21 31.12 -10.27
C GLN A 621 42.99 30.77 -8.79
N ARG A 622 44.04 30.95 -7.98
CA ARG A 622 43.99 31.00 -6.53
C ARG A 622 43.97 32.47 -6.09
N SER A 623 43.17 32.79 -5.08
CA SER A 623 43.18 34.10 -4.44
C SER A 623 44.36 34.23 -3.49
N ALA A 624 45.24 35.22 -3.69
CA ALA A 624 46.14 35.76 -2.67
C ALA A 624 46.79 37.09 -3.09
N THR A 625 46.44 38.16 -2.35
CA THR A 625 47.31 39.26 -1.86
C THR A 625 48.30 39.99 -2.78
N LEU A 626 48.14 41.32 -2.86
CA LEU A 626 49.10 42.28 -3.41
C LEU A 626 50.39 42.38 -2.56
N PRO A 627 51.51 42.78 -3.19
CA PRO A 627 52.28 43.92 -2.68
C PRO A 627 52.59 44.97 -3.78
N ALA A 628 53.08 46.15 -3.36
CA ALA A 628 52.92 47.39 -4.12
C ALA A 628 54.20 47.98 -4.74
N ASN A 629 53.94 48.93 -5.65
CA ASN A 629 54.78 50.03 -6.17
C ASN A 629 55.92 49.73 -7.15
N ALA A 630 55.71 50.24 -8.37
CA ALA A 630 56.76 50.62 -9.29
C ALA A 630 57.55 51.82 -8.76
N SER A 631 58.88 51.79 -8.92
CA SER A 631 59.75 52.93 -8.74
C SER A 631 60.02 53.62 -10.08
N MET A 632 59.87 54.95 -10.12
CA MET A 632 60.45 55.81 -11.14
C MET A 632 61.21 56.94 -10.46
N GLY A 633 62.47 57.13 -10.85
CA GLY A 633 63.18 58.40 -10.69
C GLY A 633 64.13 58.55 -9.50
N LYS A 634 65.42 58.33 -9.81
CA LYS A 634 66.64 58.77 -9.09
C LYS A 634 67.01 58.03 -7.81
#